data_AF-A0A6V7QV50-F1
#
_entry.id   AF-A0A6V7QV50-F1
#
_cell.length_a   1.000
_cell.length_b   1.000
_cell.length_c   1.000
_cell.angle_alpha   90.00
_cell.angle_beta   90.00
_cell.angle_gamma   90.00
#
_symmetry.space_group_name_H-M   'P 1'
#
loop_
_entity.id
_entity.type
_entity.pdbx_description
1 polymer ?
#
loop_
_entity_poly.entity_id
_entity_poly.type
_entity_poly.pdbx_seq_one_letter_code
_entity_poly.pdbx_strand_id
1 'polypeptide(L)'
;MTKASLVPPITRKYEVVDKYLIVADEEEVEKKMRVALPDDYNEKLLAQKSGMEEMEIPEVKEYKPRKLLGVEVLEQEVYGIDPYTHNLLLDSMPEESDWDPTEKHNFIEELLLRTLNKQVRHFTGSGNTPMVYPLRPAMRNRPEDNYVAYRKGLGVVCNKEEGFDQNDFVVEFLGEVYPAWKWFEKEDGIKSLQKNNQDPAPEFYNIYLERPKGDRDGYDLVVVDAMHKANYASRICHSCRPNCQSKVTAVDGRYQIGIYTVRPIAYGEEITFDYHSVTESKEEYEASVCLCGNQVCRGSYLNLSGEGSFEKILKEYHGLLDRHKLMLEACEANSVSQEDYIELGKAGLGTCLLAGLPDWLVAYSAHLVRFMNFERKKLPDEILKFNLEEKRKYFSDINIESEKSEAEVQAEGVSNGRLQNLAITLDKVRYVMRCVFGDPKEAPPPLEKLSGEGLVSVLWNGEGSLVEELVLSMAPHMEADQLNILKSKILSHNPSGSDNIQKELRKSLLWLRDELRSLPCSHKCRHDAAADLIHIYAYTKCFFKVRVWVQDCELPPVYISPLDLGPNYVEKMGSGFQEYCKTYGENYCLGQLIYWYIPTTADPDNRLLRASKGCLSLPDVSSFYTKSQKPLRENVYSSRTTRFMLTRMEKQPQRPWPKDRIWVFKSNPKFFGSPMLDTVLNKCPLDREMIHWLKTRPNVFQGT
;
A
#
# COMPACT_ATOMS: atom_id res chain seq x y z
N MET A 1 24.74 -2.30 -22.66
CA MET A 1 23.63 -2.81 -23.49
C MET A 1 22.33 -2.42 -22.80
N THR A 2 21.81 -1.25 -23.15
CA THR A 2 20.59 -0.66 -22.58
C THR A 2 19.39 -1.22 -23.33
N LYS A 3 18.54 -1.99 -22.64
CA LYS A 3 17.24 -2.39 -23.19
C LYS A 3 16.45 -1.12 -23.49
N ALA A 4 16.03 -1.01 -24.75
CA ALA A 4 15.16 0.03 -25.24
C ALA A 4 13.81 -0.03 -24.52
N SER A 5 13.67 0.77 -23.46
CA SER A 5 12.39 1.14 -22.86
C SER A 5 12.14 2.66 -22.98
N LEU A 6 13.06 3.41 -23.61
CA LEU A 6 13.12 4.87 -23.64
C LEU A 6 12.34 5.53 -24.79
N VAL A 7 11.32 4.88 -25.34
CA VAL A 7 10.48 5.54 -26.34
C VAL A 7 9.04 5.44 -25.84
N PRO A 8 8.46 6.53 -25.30
CA PRO A 8 7.02 6.61 -25.12
C PRO A 8 6.39 6.30 -26.48
N PRO A 9 5.40 5.39 -26.55
CA PRO A 9 4.71 5.14 -27.80
C PRO A 9 4.19 6.48 -28.34
N ILE A 10 4.76 6.85 -29.49
CA ILE A 10 4.29 7.77 -30.51
C ILE A 10 2.97 8.45 -30.15
N THR A 11 3.03 9.74 -29.78
CA THR A 11 1.92 10.72 -29.81
C THR A 11 0.57 10.15 -29.41
N ARG A 12 0.39 9.89 -28.12
CA ARG A 12 -0.89 9.46 -27.58
C ARG A 12 -1.94 10.58 -27.73
N LYS A 13 -3.10 10.24 -28.29
CA LYS A 13 -4.26 11.15 -28.35
C LYS A 13 -5.00 11.15 -27.01
N TYR A 14 -5.44 12.33 -26.58
CA TYR A 14 -6.37 12.53 -25.46
C TYR A 14 -7.53 13.40 -25.95
N GLU A 15 -8.70 13.23 -25.34
CA GLU A 15 -9.83 14.13 -25.52
C GLU A 15 -9.58 15.40 -24.69
N VAL A 16 -9.64 16.57 -25.33
CA VAL A 16 -9.39 17.84 -24.64
C VAL A 16 -10.60 18.19 -23.78
N VAL A 17 -10.36 18.47 -22.50
CA VAL A 17 -11.40 18.92 -21.55
C VAL A 17 -11.05 20.28 -20.95
N ASP A 18 -12.09 21.02 -20.56
CA ASP A 18 -11.99 22.36 -19.98
C ASP A 18 -12.32 22.41 -18.48
N LYS A 19 -12.79 21.28 -17.93
CA LYS A 19 -13.12 21.06 -16.52
C LYS A 19 -12.84 19.62 -16.09
N TYR A 20 -12.79 19.38 -14.78
CA TYR A 20 -12.76 18.05 -14.19
C TYR A 20 -14.00 17.23 -14.59
N LEU A 21 -13.78 15.94 -14.87
CA LEU A 21 -14.85 15.01 -15.21
C LEU A 21 -14.96 13.92 -14.16
N ILE A 22 -15.95 14.03 -13.28
CA ILE A 22 -16.15 13.06 -12.20
C ILE A 22 -16.68 11.75 -12.78
N VAL A 23 -16.00 10.64 -12.47
CA VAL A 23 -16.31 9.31 -13.06
C VAL A 23 -17.39 8.57 -12.26
N ALA A 24 -17.41 8.74 -10.95
CA ALA A 24 -18.34 8.07 -10.04
C ALA A 24 -18.50 8.87 -8.74
N ASP A 25 -19.61 8.65 -8.04
CA ASP A 25 -19.84 9.19 -6.70
C ASP A 25 -19.75 10.73 -6.65
N GLU A 26 -20.48 11.39 -7.55
CA GLU A 26 -20.36 12.83 -7.82
C GLU A 26 -20.45 13.70 -6.55
N GLU A 27 -21.43 13.43 -5.69
CA GLU A 27 -21.63 14.17 -4.44
C GLU A 27 -20.42 14.06 -3.49
N GLU A 28 -19.87 12.86 -3.29
CA GLU A 28 -18.71 12.66 -2.41
C GLU A 28 -17.44 13.25 -3.01
N VAL A 29 -17.24 13.14 -4.33
CA VAL A 29 -16.09 13.77 -5.01
C VAL A 29 -16.18 15.29 -4.93
N GLU A 30 -17.35 15.88 -5.18
CA GLU A 30 -17.54 17.33 -5.04
C GLU A 30 -17.33 17.80 -3.59
N LYS A 31 -17.75 17.01 -2.61
CA LYS A 31 -17.49 17.28 -1.18
C LYS A 31 -15.99 17.30 -0.88
N LYS A 32 -15.22 16.35 -1.41
CA LYS A 32 -13.75 16.28 -1.23
C LYS A 32 -13.01 17.43 -1.91
N MET A 33 -13.53 17.92 -3.04
CA MET A 33 -12.95 19.03 -3.78
C MET A 33 -13.41 20.41 -3.27
N ARG A 34 -14.37 20.46 -2.35
CA ARG A 34 -14.85 21.73 -1.77
C ARG A 34 -13.89 22.23 -0.69
N VAL A 35 -13.64 23.52 -0.71
CA VAL A 35 -12.80 24.20 0.29
C VAL A 35 -13.65 24.55 1.51
N ALA A 36 -13.14 24.25 2.70
CA ALA A 36 -13.68 24.80 3.94
C ALA A 36 -12.55 25.49 4.72
N LEU A 37 -12.51 26.82 4.64
CA LEU A 37 -11.51 27.60 5.36
C LEU A 37 -11.74 27.48 6.88
N PRO A 38 -10.67 27.34 7.68
CA PRO A 38 -10.77 27.40 9.12
C PRO A 38 -11.23 28.79 9.58
N ASP A 39 -11.93 28.86 10.71
CA ASP A 39 -12.53 30.12 11.21
C ASP A 39 -11.46 31.19 11.51
N ASP A 40 -10.25 30.75 11.86
CA ASP A 40 -9.04 31.54 12.17
C ASP A 40 -8.02 31.59 11.01
N TYR A 41 -8.48 31.46 9.76
CA TYR A 41 -7.61 31.33 8.56
C TYR A 41 -6.48 32.35 8.47
N ASN A 42 -6.77 33.64 8.70
CA ASN A 42 -5.76 34.69 8.57
C ASN A 42 -4.63 34.55 9.61
N GLU A 43 -4.96 34.11 10.83
CA GLU A 43 -3.99 33.90 11.90
C GLU A 43 -3.11 32.70 11.59
N LYS A 44 -3.72 31.59 11.15
CA LYS A 44 -2.99 30.39 10.72
C LYS A 44 -2.10 30.65 9.50
N LEU A 45 -2.54 31.48 8.55
CA LEU A 45 -1.73 31.85 7.39
C LEU A 45 -0.50 32.67 7.79
N LEU A 46 -0.63 33.56 8.77
CA LEU A 46 0.50 34.29 9.33
C LEU A 46 1.45 33.34 10.08
N ALA A 47 0.91 32.41 10.87
CA ALA A 47 1.69 31.40 11.59
C ALA A 47 2.46 30.45 10.66
N GLN A 48 1.85 30.03 9.54
CA GLN A 48 2.51 29.19 8.52
C GLN A 48 3.67 29.94 7.86
N LYS A 49 3.50 31.24 7.56
CA LYS A 49 4.58 32.07 7.00
C LYS A 49 5.74 32.27 7.98
N SER A 50 5.49 32.24 9.28
CA SER A 50 6.53 32.29 10.32
C SER A 50 7.09 30.91 10.70
N GLY A 51 6.60 29.81 10.09
CA GLY A 51 7.01 28.44 10.41
C GLY A 51 6.51 27.92 11.76
N MET A 52 5.48 28.55 12.35
CA MET A 52 4.86 28.15 13.63
C MET A 52 3.66 27.22 13.47
N GLU A 53 3.08 27.14 12.26
CA GLU A 53 2.01 26.22 11.92
C GLU A 53 2.61 25.04 11.15
N GLU A 54 2.45 23.83 11.68
CA GLU A 54 2.97 22.61 11.04
C GLU A 54 1.99 22.03 10.01
N MET A 55 0.69 22.32 10.13
CA MET A 55 -0.31 21.82 9.18
C MET A 55 -0.45 22.74 7.98
N GLU A 56 -0.36 22.18 6.78
CA GLU A 56 -0.63 22.90 5.54
C GLU A 56 -2.09 23.34 5.49
N ILE A 57 -2.32 24.65 5.45
CA ILE A 57 -3.65 25.25 5.30
C ILE A 57 -3.98 25.51 3.81
N PRO A 58 -5.27 25.73 3.45
CA PRO A 58 -5.66 25.98 2.07
C PRO A 58 -4.97 27.22 1.46
N GLU A 59 -4.25 27.07 0.35
CA GLU A 59 -3.64 28.19 -0.37
C GLU A 59 -4.67 28.85 -1.30
N VAL A 60 -5.31 29.92 -0.84
CA VAL A 60 -6.33 30.66 -1.61
C VAL A 60 -5.66 31.52 -2.69
N LYS A 61 -6.13 31.37 -3.94
CA LYS A 61 -5.69 32.14 -5.10
C LYS A 61 -6.88 32.77 -5.81
N GLU A 62 -6.64 33.92 -6.43
CA GLU A 62 -7.59 34.49 -7.39
C GLU A 62 -7.60 33.67 -8.67
N TYR A 63 -8.76 33.60 -9.33
CA TYR A 63 -8.87 32.99 -10.64
C TYR A 63 -7.96 33.69 -11.64
N LYS A 64 -7.13 32.92 -12.34
CA LYS A 64 -6.33 33.37 -13.48
C LYS A 64 -6.65 32.50 -14.70
N PRO A 65 -6.74 33.08 -15.91
CA PRO A 65 -6.94 32.30 -17.12
C PRO A 65 -5.71 31.41 -17.39
N ARG A 66 -5.95 30.23 -17.96
CA ARG A 66 -4.90 29.30 -18.39
C ARG A 66 -4.12 29.89 -19.56
N LYS A 67 -2.82 29.62 -19.63
CA LYS A 67 -1.99 30.01 -20.78
C LYS A 67 -2.48 29.31 -22.04
N LEU A 68 -2.58 30.04 -23.15
CA LEU A 68 -3.21 29.56 -24.38
C LEU A 68 -2.29 28.64 -25.21
N LEU A 69 -2.77 27.44 -25.54
CA LEU A 69 -2.08 26.51 -26.44
C LEU A 69 -2.03 27.07 -27.87
N GLY A 70 -0.87 27.02 -28.51
CA GLY A 70 -0.63 27.60 -29.83
C GLY A 70 -0.24 29.08 -29.80
N VAL A 71 -0.43 29.77 -28.67
CA VAL A 71 -0.11 31.19 -28.51
C VAL A 71 0.99 31.37 -27.47
N GLU A 72 0.71 31.06 -26.21
CA GLU A 72 1.65 31.25 -25.10
C GLU A 72 2.47 29.98 -24.81
N VAL A 73 1.90 28.80 -25.08
CA VAL A 73 2.58 27.50 -24.94
C VAL A 73 2.40 26.66 -26.21
N LEU A 74 3.30 25.73 -26.45
CA LEU A 74 3.21 24.77 -27.55
C LEU A 74 3.42 23.33 -27.06
N GLU A 75 2.57 22.42 -27.51
CA GLU A 75 2.76 20.98 -27.38
C GLU A 75 3.61 20.49 -28.56
N GLN A 76 4.74 19.86 -28.29
CA GLN A 76 5.65 19.35 -29.32
C GLN A 76 6.51 18.20 -28.79
N GLU A 77 7.23 17.51 -29.67
CA GLU A 77 8.25 16.56 -29.21
C GLU A 77 9.37 17.27 -28.45
N VAL A 78 9.78 16.67 -27.34
CA VAL A 78 10.89 17.12 -26.52
C VAL A 78 11.90 16.00 -26.32
N TYR A 79 13.16 16.40 -26.24
CA TYR A 79 14.31 15.54 -26.08
C TYR A 79 15.05 15.90 -24.80
N GLY A 80 15.70 14.90 -24.24
CA GLY A 80 16.49 14.99 -23.03
C GLY A 80 17.76 14.17 -23.15
N ILE A 81 18.61 14.25 -22.14
CA ILE A 81 19.83 13.46 -22.03
C ILE A 81 19.85 12.76 -20.66
N ASP A 82 20.45 11.58 -20.61
CA ASP A 82 20.65 10.85 -19.36
C ASP A 82 21.85 11.42 -18.57
N PRO A 83 22.01 11.05 -17.28
CA PRO A 83 23.13 11.52 -16.47
C PRO A 83 24.51 11.15 -17.05
N TYR A 84 24.61 10.01 -17.73
CA TYR A 84 25.86 9.58 -18.38
C TYR A 84 26.28 10.53 -19.50
N THR A 85 25.33 10.88 -20.38
CA THR A 85 25.56 11.80 -21.49
C THR A 85 25.84 13.21 -21.00
N HIS A 86 25.18 13.66 -19.92
CA HIS A 86 25.50 14.95 -19.28
C HIS A 86 26.96 15.00 -18.82
N ASN A 87 27.44 13.96 -18.11
CA ASN A 87 28.82 13.89 -17.65
C ASN A 87 29.81 13.80 -18.81
N LEU A 88 29.51 13.01 -19.85
CA LEU A 88 30.34 12.93 -21.04
C LEU A 88 30.46 14.28 -21.76
N LEU A 89 29.37 15.07 -21.83
CA LEU A 89 29.40 16.42 -22.40
C LEU A 89 30.33 17.33 -21.60
N LEU A 90 30.29 17.27 -20.27
CA LEU A 90 31.17 18.05 -19.39
C LEU A 90 32.64 17.67 -19.56
N ASP A 91 32.95 16.36 -19.54
CA ASP A 91 34.31 15.83 -19.66
C ASP A 91 34.98 16.11 -21.01
N SER A 92 34.17 16.45 -22.00
CA SER A 92 34.60 16.81 -23.35
C SER A 92 34.70 18.30 -23.59
N MET A 93 34.27 19.15 -22.64
CA MET A 93 34.53 20.58 -22.71
C MET A 93 36.02 20.87 -22.42
N PRO A 94 36.66 21.79 -23.16
CA PRO A 94 38.07 22.13 -22.93
C PRO A 94 38.35 22.53 -21.47
N GLU A 95 39.44 22.02 -20.92
CA GLU A 95 39.94 22.44 -19.59
C GLU A 95 40.38 23.92 -19.59
N GLU A 96 40.89 24.42 -20.72
CA GLU A 96 41.33 25.81 -20.92
C GLU A 96 40.19 26.81 -21.19
N SER A 97 38.92 26.39 -21.09
CA SER A 97 37.79 27.31 -21.26
C SER A 97 37.76 28.32 -20.11
N ASP A 98 37.49 29.60 -20.41
CA ASP A 98 37.23 30.65 -19.39
C ASP A 98 35.95 30.39 -18.56
N TRP A 99 35.32 29.22 -18.72
CA TRP A 99 34.04 28.89 -18.09
C TRP A 99 34.25 28.13 -16.79
N ASP A 100 33.65 28.62 -15.71
CA ASP A 100 33.60 27.89 -14.46
C ASP A 100 32.69 26.65 -14.57
N PRO A 101 32.73 25.71 -13.61
CA PRO A 101 31.89 24.51 -13.65
C PRO A 101 30.39 24.80 -13.76
N THR A 102 29.90 25.86 -13.12
CA THR A 102 28.49 26.26 -13.16
C THR A 102 28.09 26.74 -14.54
N GLU A 103 28.95 27.50 -15.21
CA GLU A 103 28.75 27.96 -16.59
C GLU A 103 28.71 26.78 -17.58
N LYS A 104 29.55 25.76 -17.36
CA LYS A 104 29.52 24.51 -18.15
C LYS A 104 28.19 23.77 -17.99
N HIS A 105 27.69 23.61 -16.76
CA HIS A 105 26.37 23.00 -16.52
C HIS A 105 25.24 23.82 -17.13
N ASN A 106 25.24 25.14 -16.94
CA ASN A 106 24.23 26.05 -17.51
C ASN A 106 24.23 26.01 -19.06
N PHE A 107 25.40 25.86 -19.69
CA PHE A 107 25.47 25.68 -21.14
C PHE A 107 24.72 24.42 -21.58
N ILE A 108 24.90 23.29 -20.89
CA ILE A 108 24.20 22.04 -21.22
C ILE A 108 22.70 22.20 -20.99
N GLU A 109 22.33 22.68 -19.79
CA GLU A 109 20.95 22.68 -19.32
C GLU A 109 20.08 23.76 -19.99
N GLU A 110 20.60 24.98 -20.09
CA GLU A 110 19.81 26.15 -20.46
C GLU A 110 20.02 26.57 -21.92
N LEU A 111 21.16 26.21 -22.52
CA LEU A 111 21.44 26.52 -23.92
C LEU A 111 21.30 25.31 -24.84
N LEU A 112 22.00 24.21 -24.57
CA LEU A 112 22.03 23.04 -25.46
C LEU A 112 20.67 22.35 -25.51
N LEU A 113 20.10 21.93 -24.36
CA LEU A 113 18.79 21.27 -24.32
C LEU A 113 17.66 22.17 -24.86
N ARG A 114 17.69 23.46 -24.53
CA ARG A 114 16.75 24.44 -25.09
C ARG A 114 16.89 24.58 -26.61
N THR A 115 18.12 24.65 -27.12
CA THR A 115 18.37 24.75 -28.57
C THR A 115 17.93 23.47 -29.28
N LEU A 116 18.21 22.31 -28.69
CA LEU A 116 17.76 21.01 -29.17
C LEU A 116 16.23 21.00 -29.31
N ASN A 117 15.50 21.31 -28.24
CA ASN A 117 14.04 21.32 -28.25
C ASN A 117 13.45 22.38 -29.19
N LYS A 118 14.09 23.55 -29.37
CA LYS A 118 13.71 24.53 -30.40
C LYS A 118 13.84 23.99 -31.81
N GLN A 119 14.95 23.30 -32.10
CA GLN A 119 15.26 22.83 -33.44
C GLN A 119 14.49 21.57 -33.82
N VAL A 120 14.17 20.69 -32.87
CA VAL A 120 13.35 19.47 -33.06
C VAL A 120 12.03 19.78 -33.78
N ARG A 121 11.44 20.97 -33.56
CA ARG A 121 10.23 21.45 -34.26
C ARG A 121 10.35 21.41 -35.80
N HIS A 122 11.56 21.47 -36.34
CA HIS A 122 11.85 21.40 -37.77
C HIS A 122 12.15 19.98 -38.28
N PHE A 123 12.31 19.00 -37.39
CA PHE A 123 12.74 17.63 -37.69
C PHE A 123 11.65 16.58 -37.49
N THR A 124 10.44 16.97 -37.05
CA THR A 124 9.30 16.06 -36.89
C THR A 124 8.83 15.53 -38.24
N GLY A 125 9.04 14.23 -38.51
CA GLY A 125 8.51 13.56 -39.71
C GLY A 125 9.39 12.51 -40.40
N SER A 126 10.66 12.33 -40.01
CA SER A 126 11.57 11.40 -40.71
C SER A 126 12.29 10.42 -39.78
N GLY A 127 11.55 9.43 -39.30
CA GLY A 127 11.95 8.02 -39.34
C GLY A 127 13.22 7.47 -38.66
N ASN A 128 14.08 8.22 -37.98
CA ASN A 128 15.24 7.62 -37.28
C ASN A 128 15.58 8.33 -35.95
N THR A 129 15.13 7.73 -34.85
CA THR A 129 15.68 7.95 -33.49
C THR A 129 16.75 6.89 -33.18
N PRO A 130 17.86 7.23 -32.49
CA PRO A 130 18.20 8.55 -31.92
C PRO A 130 18.71 9.57 -32.96
N MET A 131 18.45 10.86 -32.72
CA MET A 131 18.98 11.95 -33.56
C MET A 131 20.44 12.25 -33.16
N VAL A 132 21.34 12.30 -34.13
CA VAL A 132 22.75 12.71 -33.94
C VAL A 132 22.87 14.20 -34.23
N TYR A 133 23.25 15.00 -33.23
CA TYR A 133 23.40 16.45 -33.36
C TYR A 133 24.88 16.86 -33.46
N PRO A 134 25.31 17.60 -34.51
CA PRO A 134 26.67 18.13 -34.57
C PRO A 134 26.81 19.33 -33.62
N LEU A 135 27.53 19.13 -32.51
CA LEU A 135 27.89 20.19 -31.55
C LEU A 135 28.87 21.20 -32.20
N ARG A 136 28.81 22.47 -31.78
CA ARG A 136 29.62 23.61 -32.29
C ARG A 136 31.15 23.35 -32.23
N PRO A 137 32.00 24.17 -32.91
CA PRO A 137 33.40 23.85 -33.19
C PRO A 137 34.30 23.48 -32.00
N ALA A 138 33.96 23.91 -30.78
CA ALA A 138 34.72 23.60 -29.56
C ALA A 138 34.77 22.09 -29.22
N MET A 139 33.84 21.28 -29.75
CA MET A 139 33.74 19.84 -29.46
C MET A 139 34.29 18.95 -30.59
N ARG A 140 34.80 19.53 -31.68
CA ARG A 140 35.32 18.77 -32.85
C ARG A 140 36.59 17.95 -32.58
N ASN A 141 37.22 18.13 -31.43
CA ASN A 141 38.49 17.45 -31.09
C ASN A 141 38.33 16.00 -30.60
N ARG A 142 37.09 15.49 -30.45
CA ARG A 142 36.80 14.10 -30.07
C ARG A 142 35.72 13.45 -30.96
N PRO A 143 36.03 13.08 -32.22
CA PRO A 143 35.07 12.51 -33.17
C PRO A 143 34.58 11.09 -32.82
N GLU A 144 35.16 10.45 -31.81
CA GLU A 144 34.78 9.11 -31.32
C GLU A 144 33.64 9.15 -30.27
N ASP A 145 33.36 10.32 -29.68
CA ASP A 145 32.35 10.47 -28.63
C ASP A 145 30.95 10.72 -29.22
N ASN A 146 30.09 9.69 -29.18
CA ASN A 146 28.70 9.79 -29.61
C ASN A 146 27.81 10.31 -28.48
N TYR A 147 27.40 11.59 -28.54
CA TYR A 147 26.41 12.16 -27.62
C TYR A 147 25.00 11.77 -28.06
N VAL A 148 24.25 11.12 -27.17
CA VAL A 148 22.91 10.61 -27.49
C VAL A 148 21.84 11.44 -26.80
N ALA A 149 20.96 12.06 -27.60
CA ALA A 149 19.72 12.63 -27.09
C ALA A 149 18.59 11.62 -27.21
N TYR A 150 17.81 11.50 -26.14
CA TYR A 150 16.70 10.57 -26.02
C TYR A 150 15.38 11.32 -26.12
N ARG A 151 14.40 10.72 -26.80
CA ARG A 151 13.06 11.29 -26.90
C ARG A 151 12.35 11.12 -25.55
N LYS A 152 11.84 12.22 -24.99
CA LYS A 152 11.00 12.20 -23.78
C LYS A 152 9.51 12.07 -24.09
N GLY A 153 9.13 12.19 -25.36
CA GLY A 153 7.74 12.13 -25.83
C GLY A 153 7.21 13.52 -26.20
N LEU A 154 5.89 13.70 -26.12
CA LEU A 154 5.26 15.01 -26.24
C LEU A 154 5.44 15.78 -24.93
N GLY A 155 6.02 16.97 -25.04
CA GLY A 155 6.25 17.93 -23.96
C GLY A 155 5.55 19.25 -24.23
N VAL A 156 5.68 20.18 -23.28
CA VAL A 156 5.17 21.56 -23.42
C VAL A 156 6.32 22.54 -23.37
N VAL A 157 6.37 23.49 -24.31
CA VAL A 157 7.39 24.54 -24.36
C VAL A 157 6.76 25.92 -24.30
N CYS A 158 7.47 26.89 -23.74
CA CYS A 158 7.06 28.29 -23.76
C CYS A 158 7.11 28.85 -25.19
N ASN A 159 5.99 29.38 -25.67
CA ASN A 159 5.88 30.01 -26.98
C ASN A 159 5.65 31.53 -26.92
N LYS A 160 5.47 32.08 -25.72
CA LYS A 160 5.44 33.53 -25.50
C LYS A 160 6.87 34.10 -25.64
N GLU A 161 7.05 35.09 -26.53
CA GLU A 161 8.37 35.69 -26.80
C GLU A 161 9.02 36.32 -25.57
N GLU A 162 8.21 37.00 -24.75
CA GLU A 162 8.63 37.62 -23.48
C GLU A 162 8.94 36.59 -22.38
N GLY A 163 8.57 35.32 -22.58
CA GLY A 163 8.63 34.31 -21.53
C GLY A 163 7.52 34.47 -20.47
N PHE A 164 7.67 33.71 -19.38
CA PHE A 164 6.84 33.78 -18.18
C PHE A 164 7.65 34.27 -16.99
N ASP A 165 7.01 35.04 -16.13
CA ASP A 165 7.59 35.50 -14.86
C ASP A 165 7.53 34.40 -13.79
N GLN A 166 8.14 34.65 -12.62
CA GLN A 166 8.01 33.77 -11.45
C GLN A 166 6.61 33.85 -10.84
N ASN A 167 6.08 32.72 -10.34
CA ASN A 167 4.74 32.58 -9.76
C ASN A 167 3.56 32.80 -10.74
N ASP A 168 3.83 32.76 -12.04
CA ASP A 168 2.81 32.81 -13.07
C ASP A 168 1.99 31.51 -13.06
N PHE A 169 0.67 31.65 -13.16
CA PHE A 169 -0.22 30.51 -13.34
C PHE A 169 -0.10 30.03 -14.80
N VAL A 170 0.30 28.78 -14.98
CA VAL A 170 0.44 28.17 -16.31
C VAL A 170 -0.88 27.53 -16.72
N VAL A 171 -1.30 26.50 -15.97
CA VAL A 171 -2.45 25.68 -16.31
C VAL A 171 -2.93 24.92 -15.07
N GLU A 172 -4.18 24.50 -15.08
CA GLU A 172 -4.73 23.50 -14.17
C GLU A 172 -4.50 22.09 -14.71
N PHE A 173 -4.13 21.12 -13.88
CA PHE A 173 -4.04 19.73 -14.29
C PHE A 173 -5.43 19.09 -14.30
N LEU A 174 -6.01 18.96 -15.49
CA LEU A 174 -7.36 18.43 -15.70
C LEU A 174 -7.35 16.97 -16.12
N GLY A 175 -8.36 16.24 -15.67
CA GLY A 175 -8.60 14.87 -16.08
C GLY A 175 -9.91 14.30 -15.55
N GLU A 176 -10.01 12.98 -15.63
CA GLU A 176 -11.09 12.19 -15.05
C GLU A 176 -10.85 12.05 -13.54
N VAL A 177 -11.83 12.45 -12.73
CA VAL A 177 -11.71 12.43 -11.27
C VAL A 177 -12.39 11.19 -10.72
N TYR A 178 -11.59 10.36 -10.06
CA TYR A 178 -12.01 9.11 -9.44
C TYR A 178 -12.05 9.27 -7.91
N PRO A 179 -13.13 8.83 -7.24
CA PRO A 179 -13.01 8.47 -5.83
C PRO A 179 -12.01 7.32 -5.70
N ALA A 180 -11.32 7.23 -4.56
CA ALA A 180 -10.21 6.29 -4.39
C ALA A 180 -10.66 4.85 -4.65
N TRP A 181 -11.81 4.42 -4.11
CA TRP A 181 -12.34 3.07 -4.33
C TRP A 181 -12.47 2.72 -5.82
N LYS A 182 -12.96 3.64 -6.67
CA LYS A 182 -13.15 3.40 -8.12
C LYS A 182 -11.83 3.36 -8.87
N TRP A 183 -10.86 4.19 -8.46
CA TRP A 183 -9.50 4.15 -8.99
C TRP A 183 -8.86 2.77 -8.76
N PHE A 184 -8.93 2.25 -7.53
CA PHE A 184 -8.34 0.96 -7.20
C PHE A 184 -9.09 -0.23 -7.85
N GLU A 185 -10.41 -0.12 -8.10
CA GLU A 185 -11.10 -1.09 -8.97
C GLU A 185 -10.56 -1.09 -10.41
N LYS A 186 -10.28 0.10 -10.98
CA LYS A 186 -9.65 0.24 -12.31
C LYS A 186 -8.27 -0.41 -12.32
N GLU A 187 -7.42 -0.13 -11.33
CA GLU A 187 -6.11 -0.77 -11.21
C GLU A 187 -6.19 -2.30 -11.08
N ASP A 188 -7.14 -2.81 -10.29
CA ASP A 188 -7.34 -4.24 -10.11
C ASP A 188 -7.73 -4.92 -11.42
N GLY A 189 -8.60 -4.29 -12.20
CA GLY A 189 -8.97 -4.79 -13.51
C GLY A 189 -7.81 -4.72 -14.52
N ILE A 190 -7.00 -3.65 -14.51
CA ILE A 190 -5.79 -3.56 -15.34
C ILE A 190 -4.84 -4.72 -15.02
N LYS A 191 -4.54 -4.93 -13.74
CA LYS A 191 -3.69 -6.05 -13.27
C LYS A 191 -4.28 -7.42 -13.65
N SER A 192 -5.61 -7.57 -13.56
CA SER A 192 -6.30 -8.81 -13.94
C SER A 192 -6.20 -9.11 -15.44
N LEU A 193 -6.15 -8.08 -16.29
CA LEU A 193 -6.06 -8.20 -17.74
C LEU A 193 -4.60 -8.36 -18.23
N GLN A 194 -3.63 -7.75 -17.55
CA GLN A 194 -2.19 -7.85 -17.82
C GLN A 194 -1.59 -9.17 -17.31
N LYS A 195 -2.14 -10.33 -17.73
CA LYS A 195 -1.88 -11.71 -17.25
C LYS A 195 -0.40 -12.15 -17.00
N ASN A 196 0.61 -11.35 -17.34
CA ASN A 196 2.03 -11.69 -17.27
C ASN A 196 2.82 -10.67 -16.42
N ASN A 197 3.41 -11.12 -15.30
CA ASN A 197 4.25 -10.30 -14.40
C ASN A 197 5.56 -9.77 -15.03
N GLN A 198 5.80 -10.05 -16.32
CA GLN A 198 6.97 -9.56 -17.07
C GLN A 198 6.63 -8.36 -17.96
N ASP A 199 5.35 -8.04 -18.13
CA ASP A 199 4.98 -6.84 -18.87
C ASP A 199 5.37 -5.61 -18.04
N PRO A 200 5.89 -4.54 -18.70
CA PRO A 200 6.18 -3.30 -17.99
C PRO A 200 4.90 -2.79 -17.32
N ALA A 201 5.06 -2.19 -16.14
CA ALA A 201 3.96 -1.54 -15.45
C ALA A 201 3.23 -0.58 -16.41
N PRO A 202 1.90 -0.52 -16.36
CA PRO A 202 1.17 0.45 -17.16
C PRO A 202 1.64 1.86 -16.82
N GLU A 203 1.75 2.71 -17.83
CA GLU A 203 2.04 4.13 -17.61
C GLU A 203 0.82 4.78 -16.96
N PHE A 204 0.95 5.19 -15.70
CA PHE A 204 -0.10 5.95 -15.03
C PHE A 204 0.11 7.45 -15.21
N TYR A 205 -0.96 8.17 -15.55
CA TYR A 205 -1.00 9.62 -15.74
C TYR A 205 -1.83 10.28 -14.62
N ASN A 206 -1.87 9.63 -13.47
CA ASN A 206 -2.68 10.04 -12.34
C ASN A 206 -1.89 10.96 -11.40
N ILE A 207 -2.62 11.85 -10.75
CA ILE A 207 -2.12 12.68 -9.66
C ILE A 207 -3.18 12.72 -8.55
N TYR A 208 -2.74 12.69 -7.29
CA TYR A 208 -3.64 12.86 -6.17
C TYR A 208 -3.96 14.35 -5.99
N LEU A 209 -5.26 14.67 -5.95
CA LEU A 209 -5.73 15.95 -5.47
C LEU A 209 -6.02 15.78 -3.99
N GLU A 210 -5.06 16.20 -3.16
CA GLU A 210 -5.11 16.06 -1.71
C GLU A 210 -5.65 17.33 -1.07
N ARG A 211 -6.72 17.18 -0.27
CA ARG A 211 -7.24 18.27 0.54
C ARG A 211 -6.25 18.58 1.68
N PRO A 212 -5.81 19.83 1.88
CA PRO A 212 -4.86 20.17 2.93
C PRO A 212 -5.32 19.76 4.33
N LYS A 213 -4.40 19.29 5.17
CA LYS A 213 -4.68 18.83 6.54
C LYS A 213 -5.24 19.92 7.46
N GLY A 214 -4.85 21.17 7.21
CA GLY A 214 -5.32 22.35 7.94
C GLY A 214 -6.66 22.91 7.46
N ASP A 215 -7.31 22.30 6.47
CA ASP A 215 -8.69 22.60 6.11
C ASP A 215 -9.64 22.25 7.29
N ARG A 216 -10.69 23.05 7.49
CA ARG A 216 -11.65 22.88 8.58
C ARG A 216 -12.32 21.50 8.61
N ASP A 217 -12.66 20.93 7.47
CA ASP A 217 -13.27 19.58 7.44
C ASP A 217 -12.21 18.46 7.30
N GLY A 218 -10.93 18.83 7.29
CA GLY A 218 -9.78 17.93 7.30
C GLY A 218 -9.42 17.29 5.96
N TYR A 219 -8.34 16.51 6.00
CA TYR A 219 -7.71 15.80 4.90
C TYR A 219 -8.61 14.69 4.30
N ASP A 220 -8.61 14.63 2.98
CA ASP A 220 -9.15 13.55 2.14
C ASP A 220 -8.51 13.70 0.74
N LEU A 221 -8.78 12.78 -0.18
CA LEU A 221 -8.22 12.83 -1.52
C LEU A 221 -9.14 12.24 -2.59
N VAL A 222 -8.89 12.69 -3.82
CA VAL A 222 -9.38 12.07 -5.06
C VAL A 222 -8.22 11.85 -6.02
N VAL A 223 -8.42 10.97 -7.00
CA VAL A 223 -7.41 10.66 -8.02
C VAL A 223 -7.82 11.33 -9.33
N VAL A 224 -6.97 12.19 -9.89
CA VAL A 224 -7.18 12.80 -11.21
C VAL A 224 -6.36 12.02 -12.22
N ASP A 225 -7.03 11.29 -13.11
CA ASP A 225 -6.42 10.53 -14.18
C ASP A 225 -6.49 11.29 -15.51
N ALA A 226 -5.33 11.65 -16.07
CA ALA A 226 -5.23 12.36 -17.34
C ALA A 226 -4.93 11.43 -18.53
N MET A 227 -5.25 10.14 -18.38
CA MET A 227 -5.08 9.09 -19.38
C MET A 227 -5.90 9.42 -20.66
N HIS A 228 -7.23 9.46 -20.58
CA HIS A 228 -8.09 9.58 -21.78
C HIS A 228 -8.58 10.98 -22.05
N LYS A 229 -8.95 11.70 -21.00
CA LYS A 229 -9.50 13.04 -21.06
C LYS A 229 -8.61 13.94 -20.24
N ALA A 230 -8.09 15.01 -20.85
CA ALA A 230 -7.10 15.86 -20.21
C ALA A 230 -7.02 17.23 -20.91
N ASN A 231 -6.14 18.10 -20.42
CA ASN A 231 -5.61 19.21 -21.20
C ASN A 231 -4.08 19.03 -21.41
N TYR A 232 -3.42 20.04 -21.96
CA TYR A 232 -1.98 19.98 -22.24
C TYR A 232 -1.11 19.81 -20.97
N ALA A 233 -1.65 20.01 -19.76
CA ALA A 233 -0.92 19.80 -18.51
C ALA A 233 -0.42 18.36 -18.38
N SER A 234 -1.16 17.39 -18.92
CA SER A 234 -0.81 15.97 -18.97
C SER A 234 0.45 15.65 -19.81
N ARG A 235 0.97 16.65 -20.54
CA ARG A 235 2.18 16.56 -21.36
C ARG A 235 3.37 17.27 -20.75
N ILE A 236 3.21 17.94 -19.61
CA ILE A 236 4.34 18.61 -18.96
C ILE A 236 5.25 17.55 -18.35
N CYS A 237 6.51 17.50 -18.79
CA CYS A 237 7.44 16.45 -18.42
C CYS A 237 8.10 16.67 -17.04
N HIS A 238 8.67 15.60 -16.52
CA HIS A 238 9.48 15.64 -15.30
C HIS A 238 10.82 16.37 -15.50
N SER A 239 11.24 17.14 -14.49
CA SER A 239 12.64 17.54 -14.28
C SER A 239 13.01 17.49 -12.80
N CYS A 240 14.24 17.04 -12.48
CA CYS A 240 14.78 17.09 -11.11
C CYS A 240 15.13 18.52 -10.66
N ARG A 241 15.31 19.46 -11.60
CA ARG A 241 15.41 20.91 -11.35
C ARG A 241 14.35 21.62 -12.19
N PRO A 242 13.08 21.59 -11.76
CA PRO A 242 11.98 22.07 -12.58
C PRO A 242 11.90 23.59 -12.64
N ASN A 243 11.13 24.10 -13.60
CA ASN A 243 10.78 25.53 -13.70
C ASN A 243 9.33 25.83 -13.33
N CYS A 244 8.53 24.79 -13.09
CA CYS A 244 7.21 24.85 -12.48
C CYS A 244 7.09 23.91 -11.28
N GLN A 245 6.05 24.12 -10.48
CA GLN A 245 5.60 23.20 -9.44
C GLN A 245 4.09 22.97 -9.59
N SER A 246 3.64 21.75 -9.30
CA SER A 246 2.22 21.45 -9.08
C SER A 246 1.87 21.74 -7.62
N LYS A 247 0.74 22.41 -7.38
CA LYS A 247 0.22 22.69 -6.05
C LYS A 247 -1.30 22.58 -6.01
N VAL A 248 -1.84 22.05 -4.92
CA VAL A 248 -3.26 22.14 -4.65
C VAL A 248 -3.56 23.56 -4.19
N THR A 249 -4.43 24.26 -4.91
CA THR A 249 -4.83 25.64 -4.61
C THR A 249 -6.34 25.74 -4.52
N ALA A 250 -6.82 26.63 -3.66
CA ALA A 250 -8.23 26.94 -3.51
C ALA A 250 -8.58 28.14 -4.41
N VAL A 251 -9.41 27.90 -5.44
CA VAL A 251 -9.92 28.93 -6.36
C VAL A 251 -11.45 28.82 -6.39
N ASP A 252 -12.13 29.94 -6.17
CA ASP A 252 -13.60 30.02 -6.16
C ASP A 252 -14.28 28.96 -5.27
N GLY A 253 -13.67 28.65 -4.12
CA GLY A 253 -14.19 27.69 -3.14
C GLY A 253 -14.00 26.20 -3.53
N ARG A 254 -13.22 25.92 -4.57
CA ARG A 254 -12.88 24.56 -5.02
C ARG A 254 -11.37 24.34 -5.05
N TYR A 255 -10.94 23.13 -4.69
CA TYR A 255 -9.56 22.70 -4.86
C TYR A 255 -9.29 22.31 -6.30
N GLN A 256 -8.15 22.75 -6.80
CA GLN A 256 -7.62 22.40 -8.11
C GLN A 256 -6.12 22.16 -8.02
N ILE A 257 -5.59 21.36 -8.96
CA ILE A 257 -4.13 21.17 -9.10
C ILE A 257 -3.63 22.24 -10.07
N GLY A 258 -3.06 23.32 -9.55
CA GLY A 258 -2.49 24.40 -10.34
C GLY A 258 -1.00 24.19 -10.60
N ILE A 259 -0.57 24.49 -11.83
CA ILE A 259 0.84 24.51 -12.22
C ILE A 259 1.31 25.95 -12.26
N TYR A 260 2.31 26.28 -11.44
CA TYR A 260 2.84 27.62 -11.29
C TYR A 260 4.34 27.64 -11.57
N THR A 261 4.83 28.69 -12.22
CA THR A 261 6.27 28.86 -12.42
C THR A 261 6.97 29.12 -11.09
N VAL A 262 8.12 28.48 -10.86
CA VAL A 262 8.97 28.71 -9.67
C VAL A 262 10.15 29.62 -9.96
N ARG A 263 10.42 29.88 -11.24
CA ARG A 263 11.39 30.85 -11.75
C ARG A 263 10.93 31.36 -13.13
N PRO A 264 11.52 32.44 -13.66
CA PRO A 264 11.25 32.86 -15.03
C PRO A 264 11.52 31.74 -16.05
N ILE A 265 10.70 31.67 -17.09
CA ILE A 265 10.78 30.70 -18.20
C ILE A 265 10.99 31.46 -19.51
N ALA A 266 12.06 31.15 -20.23
CA ALA A 266 12.38 31.83 -21.48
C ALA A 266 11.62 31.25 -22.68
N TYR A 267 11.48 32.05 -23.75
CA TYR A 267 10.93 31.57 -25.02
C TYR A 267 11.66 30.31 -25.54
N GLY A 268 10.87 29.29 -25.87
CA GLY A 268 11.26 27.96 -26.33
C GLY A 268 11.95 27.07 -25.28
N GLU A 269 11.92 27.48 -24.02
CA GLU A 269 12.28 26.61 -22.90
C GLU A 269 11.16 25.61 -22.62
N GLU A 270 11.51 24.38 -22.27
CA GLU A 270 10.56 23.34 -21.89
C GLU A 270 10.00 23.61 -20.50
N ILE A 271 8.68 23.52 -20.36
CA ILE A 271 7.97 23.62 -19.08
C ILE A 271 8.03 22.24 -18.42
N THR A 272 8.46 22.20 -17.16
CA THR A 272 8.66 20.96 -16.40
C THR A 272 8.31 21.15 -14.92
N PHE A 273 7.83 20.08 -14.26
CA PHE A 273 7.67 20.04 -12.79
C PHE A 273 8.25 18.73 -12.23
N ASP A 274 8.55 18.68 -10.92
CA ASP A 274 8.92 17.41 -10.28
C ASP A 274 7.66 16.59 -10.01
N TYR A 275 7.60 15.35 -10.51
CA TYR A 275 6.42 14.50 -10.34
C TYR A 275 6.21 14.09 -8.88
N HIS A 276 7.26 14.11 -8.06
CA HIS A 276 7.24 13.66 -6.66
C HIS A 276 6.63 12.26 -6.47
N SER A 277 6.61 11.44 -7.52
CA SER A 277 6.11 10.07 -7.48
C SER A 277 7.05 9.19 -6.67
N VAL A 278 6.48 8.25 -5.93
CA VAL A 278 7.22 7.33 -5.05
C VAL A 278 6.86 5.90 -5.45
N THR A 279 7.87 5.02 -5.53
CA THR A 279 7.67 3.58 -5.73
C THR A 279 8.40 2.78 -4.65
N GLU A 280 7.79 1.65 -4.26
CA GLU A 280 8.41 0.64 -3.41
C GLU A 280 9.16 -0.44 -4.24
N SER A 281 8.90 -0.53 -5.54
CA SER A 281 9.56 -1.52 -6.42
C SER A 281 10.90 -0.97 -6.89
N LYS A 282 11.97 -1.69 -6.54
CA LYS A 282 13.30 -1.40 -7.04
C LYS A 282 13.36 -1.57 -8.57
N GLU A 283 12.70 -2.58 -9.10
CA GLU A 283 12.65 -2.84 -10.55
C GLU A 283 11.97 -1.69 -11.30
N GLU A 284 10.86 -1.17 -10.78
CA GLU A 284 10.18 0.01 -11.35
C GLU A 284 11.07 1.25 -11.31
N TYR A 285 11.67 1.53 -10.14
CA TYR A 285 12.59 2.66 -9.97
C TYR A 285 13.76 2.62 -10.97
N GLU A 286 14.37 1.45 -11.16
CA GLU A 286 15.48 1.23 -12.10
C GLU A 286 15.03 1.33 -13.57
N ALA A 287 13.78 0.99 -13.89
CA ALA A 287 13.21 1.13 -15.22
C ALA A 287 12.80 2.58 -15.56
N SER A 288 12.50 3.40 -14.56
CA SER A 288 12.01 4.78 -14.68
C SER A 288 13.13 5.82 -14.86
N VAL A 289 14.00 5.60 -15.85
CA VAL A 289 15.17 6.47 -16.12
C VAL A 289 14.76 7.92 -16.38
N CYS A 290 15.41 8.86 -15.69
CA CYS A 290 15.22 10.29 -15.86
C CYS A 290 16.09 10.85 -16.99
N LEU A 291 15.46 11.59 -17.91
CA LEU A 291 16.09 12.24 -19.05
C LEU A 291 16.11 13.77 -18.92
N CYS A 292 16.02 14.32 -17.71
CA CYS A 292 15.94 15.78 -17.52
C CYS A 292 17.23 16.51 -17.90
N GLY A 293 18.36 15.81 -17.96
CA GLY A 293 19.66 16.36 -18.33
C GLY A 293 20.23 17.38 -17.33
N ASN A 294 19.75 17.38 -16.09
CA ASN A 294 20.21 18.28 -15.03
C ASN A 294 21.37 17.70 -14.21
N GLN A 295 22.28 18.56 -13.71
CA GLN A 295 23.41 18.17 -12.87
C GLN A 295 23.01 17.51 -11.55
N VAL A 296 21.86 17.90 -10.95
CA VAL A 296 21.32 17.28 -9.72
C VAL A 296 20.30 16.18 -10.02
N CYS A 297 20.37 15.56 -11.21
CA CYS A 297 19.45 14.50 -11.59
C CYS A 297 19.55 13.29 -10.65
N ARG A 298 18.38 12.80 -10.20
CA ARG A 298 18.25 11.59 -9.35
C ARG A 298 18.52 10.28 -10.12
N GLY A 299 18.67 10.34 -11.44
CA GLY A 299 18.77 9.17 -12.32
C GLY A 299 17.42 8.49 -12.61
N SER A 300 16.45 8.60 -11.71
CA SER A 300 15.05 8.16 -11.91
C SER A 300 14.07 9.31 -11.71
N TYR A 301 12.95 9.29 -12.45
CA TYR A 301 11.86 10.26 -12.24
C TYR A 301 10.92 9.83 -11.10
N LEU A 302 11.08 8.61 -10.58
CA LEU A 302 10.45 8.13 -9.36
C LEU A 302 11.42 8.28 -8.18
N ASN A 303 10.88 8.38 -6.97
CA ASN A 303 11.63 8.25 -5.73
C ASN A 303 11.45 6.82 -5.19
N LEU A 304 12.55 6.13 -4.86
CA LEU A 304 12.48 4.81 -4.24
C LEU A 304 12.26 4.95 -2.74
N SER A 305 11.12 4.51 -2.21
CA SER A 305 10.86 4.45 -0.76
C SER A 305 11.46 3.21 -0.11
N GLY A 306 12.68 2.82 -0.52
CA GLY A 306 13.57 1.77 0.01
C GLY A 306 12.96 0.43 0.44
N GLU A 307 13.45 -0.67 -0.12
CA GLU A 307 13.10 -2.00 0.37
C GLU A 307 13.61 -2.24 1.81
N GLY A 308 12.68 -2.29 2.76
CA GLY A 308 12.87 -2.93 4.06
C GLY A 308 13.22 -2.05 5.26
N SER A 309 13.87 -0.88 5.09
CA SER A 309 14.19 0.03 6.21
C SER A 309 12.96 0.82 6.67
N PHE A 310 12.18 1.36 5.73
CA PHE A 310 10.99 2.17 6.00
C PHE A 310 9.82 1.40 6.63
N GLU A 311 9.83 0.07 6.53
CA GLU A 311 8.81 -0.80 7.14
C GLU A 311 9.28 -1.45 8.45
N LYS A 312 10.50 -1.17 8.92
CA LYS A 312 11.07 -1.88 10.07
C LYS A 312 10.22 -1.68 11.33
N ILE A 313 9.87 -0.43 11.63
CA ILE A 313 9.03 -0.09 12.80
C ILE A 313 7.65 -0.73 12.67
N LEU A 314 6.99 -0.60 11.52
CA LEU A 314 5.73 -1.29 11.22
C LEU A 314 5.82 -2.81 11.42
N LYS A 315 6.87 -3.48 10.93
CA LYS A 315 7.04 -4.94 11.05
C LYS A 315 7.30 -5.40 12.49
N GLU A 316 8.00 -4.59 13.28
CA GLU A 316 8.38 -4.94 14.65
C GLU A 316 7.26 -4.64 15.67
N TYR A 317 6.64 -3.47 15.56
CA TYR A 317 5.68 -2.97 16.55
C TYR A 317 4.23 -3.09 16.12
N HIS A 318 3.94 -3.14 14.82
CA HIS A 318 2.59 -3.14 14.28
C HIS A 318 2.33 -4.36 13.38
N GLY A 319 2.80 -5.53 13.83
CA GLY A 319 2.57 -6.79 13.14
C GLY A 319 1.11 -7.27 13.22
N LEU A 320 0.82 -8.45 12.66
CA LEU A 320 -0.55 -8.93 12.50
C LEU A 320 -1.34 -9.01 13.82
N LEU A 321 -0.72 -9.46 14.92
CA LEU A 321 -1.40 -9.62 16.20
C LEU A 321 -1.69 -8.27 16.87
N ASP A 322 -0.76 -7.31 16.75
CA ASP A 322 -0.96 -5.95 17.25
C ASP A 322 -2.11 -5.25 16.50
N ARG A 323 -2.14 -5.37 15.17
CA ARG A 323 -3.24 -4.82 14.35
C ARG A 323 -4.60 -5.41 14.72
N HIS A 324 -4.67 -6.72 14.95
CA HIS A 324 -5.91 -7.35 15.42
C HIS A 324 -6.29 -6.90 16.82
N LYS A 325 -5.32 -6.72 17.72
CA LYS A 325 -5.59 -6.16 19.04
C LYS A 325 -6.22 -4.76 18.94
N LEU A 326 -5.63 -3.84 18.18
CA LEU A 326 -6.15 -2.48 18.04
C LEU A 326 -7.54 -2.46 17.41
N MET A 327 -7.80 -3.36 16.46
CA MET A 327 -9.13 -3.56 15.86
C MET A 327 -10.13 -4.08 16.89
N LEU A 328 -9.74 -5.09 17.68
CA LEU A 328 -10.59 -5.68 18.72
C LEU A 328 -10.93 -4.67 19.81
N GLU A 329 -9.95 -3.89 20.29
CA GLU A 329 -10.17 -2.81 21.26
C GLU A 329 -11.20 -1.80 20.74
N ALA A 330 -11.11 -1.42 19.46
CA ALA A 330 -12.08 -0.51 18.84
C ALA A 330 -13.46 -1.14 18.64
N CYS A 331 -13.52 -2.43 18.23
CA CYS A 331 -14.76 -3.18 18.07
C CYS A 331 -15.50 -3.39 19.39
N GLU A 332 -14.78 -3.69 20.48
CA GLU A 332 -15.34 -3.89 21.81
C GLU A 332 -15.80 -2.58 22.44
N ALA A 333 -15.05 -1.48 22.26
CA ALA A 333 -15.43 -0.16 22.75
C ALA A 333 -16.65 0.40 22.00
N ASN A 334 -16.69 0.21 20.68
CA ASN A 334 -17.73 0.69 19.75
C ASN A 334 -18.21 2.12 20.08
N SER A 335 -17.27 2.99 20.42
CA SER A 335 -17.49 4.38 20.82
C SER A 335 -16.18 5.15 20.59
N VAL A 336 -16.30 6.45 20.38
CA VAL A 336 -15.16 7.35 20.14
C VAL A 336 -14.95 8.25 21.34
N SER A 337 -13.75 8.23 21.91
CA SER A 337 -13.41 9.09 23.05
C SER A 337 -13.06 10.51 22.59
N GLN A 338 -13.07 11.47 23.54
CA GLN A 338 -12.60 12.83 23.25
C GLN A 338 -11.11 12.84 22.86
N GLU A 339 -10.29 11.97 23.47
CA GLU A 339 -8.88 11.83 23.11
C GLU A 339 -8.69 11.31 21.69
N ASP A 340 -9.56 10.42 21.21
CA ASP A 340 -9.53 9.95 19.82
C ASP A 340 -9.75 11.10 18.84
N TYR A 341 -10.75 11.96 19.08
CA TYR A 341 -11.00 13.12 18.23
C TYR A 341 -9.84 14.13 18.25
N ILE A 342 -9.18 14.31 19.41
CA ILE A 342 -8.01 15.19 19.52
C ILE A 342 -6.85 14.65 18.68
N GLU A 343 -6.55 13.35 18.76
CA GLU A 343 -5.45 12.74 17.99
C GLU A 343 -5.74 12.71 16.49
N LEU A 344 -6.98 12.41 16.08
CA LEU A 344 -7.42 12.50 14.69
C LEU A 344 -7.28 13.92 14.14
N GLY A 345 -7.75 14.92 14.90
CA GLY A 345 -7.65 16.33 14.53
C GLY A 345 -6.22 16.82 14.36
N LYS A 346 -5.29 16.41 15.24
CA LYS A 346 -3.85 16.72 15.11
C LYS A 346 -3.21 16.10 13.86
N ALA A 347 -3.74 14.97 13.40
CA ALA A 347 -3.31 14.34 12.14
C ALA A 347 -3.97 14.98 10.91
N GLY A 348 -4.85 15.97 11.10
CA GLY A 348 -5.63 16.60 10.05
C GLY A 348 -6.82 15.78 9.57
N LEU A 349 -7.24 14.73 10.28
CA LEU A 349 -8.40 13.92 9.90
C LEU A 349 -9.68 14.54 10.47
N GLY A 350 -10.58 14.97 9.58
CA GLY A 350 -11.80 15.69 9.93
C GLY A 350 -13.07 15.07 9.36
N THR A 351 -14.15 15.85 9.37
CA THR A 351 -15.50 15.41 8.97
C THR A 351 -15.60 15.03 7.48
N CYS A 352 -14.70 15.51 6.61
CA CYS A 352 -14.66 15.07 5.22
C CYS A 352 -14.48 13.54 5.11
N LEU A 353 -13.50 13.02 5.86
CA LEU A 353 -13.14 11.61 5.88
C LEU A 353 -13.86 10.80 6.95
N LEU A 354 -14.26 11.40 8.07
CA LEU A 354 -14.77 10.65 9.22
C LEU A 354 -16.30 10.68 9.36
N ALA A 355 -16.99 11.68 8.80
CA ALA A 355 -18.43 11.78 8.97
C ALA A 355 -19.16 10.60 8.30
N GLY A 356 -20.17 10.06 9.00
CA GLY A 356 -20.96 8.92 8.54
C GLY A 356 -20.30 7.56 8.75
N LEU A 357 -19.04 7.49 9.21
CA LEU A 357 -18.42 6.22 9.60
C LEU A 357 -18.97 5.75 10.96
N PRO A 358 -19.01 4.42 11.20
CA PRO A 358 -19.42 3.87 12.49
C PRO A 358 -18.35 4.13 13.56
N ASP A 359 -18.76 4.27 14.81
CA ASP A 359 -17.90 4.67 15.94
C ASP A 359 -16.67 3.76 16.10
N TRP A 360 -16.82 2.45 15.97
CA TRP A 360 -15.70 1.52 16.05
C TRP A 360 -14.64 1.78 14.97
N LEU A 361 -15.02 2.24 13.78
CA LEU A 361 -14.08 2.51 12.68
C LEU A 361 -13.35 3.84 12.89
N VAL A 362 -14.05 4.85 13.43
CA VAL A 362 -13.43 6.12 13.84
C VAL A 362 -12.44 5.88 14.98
N ALA A 363 -12.81 5.09 15.98
CA ALA A 363 -11.91 4.70 17.08
C ALA A 363 -10.70 3.91 16.57
N TYR A 364 -10.90 2.94 15.66
CA TYR A 364 -9.78 2.22 15.05
C TYR A 364 -8.84 3.15 14.27
N SER A 365 -9.39 4.13 13.54
CA SER A 365 -8.60 5.13 12.83
C SER A 365 -7.74 5.95 13.79
N ALA A 366 -8.27 6.31 14.97
CA ALA A 366 -7.50 6.98 16.01
C ALA A 366 -6.40 6.10 16.61
N HIS A 367 -6.63 4.79 16.77
CA HIS A 367 -5.58 3.84 17.16
C HIS A 367 -4.45 3.79 16.13
N LEU A 368 -4.78 3.80 14.84
CA LEU A 368 -3.79 3.83 13.76
C LEU A 368 -2.99 5.14 13.73
N VAL A 369 -3.63 6.29 13.94
CA VAL A 369 -2.94 7.59 14.04
C VAL A 369 -1.95 7.60 15.22
N ARG A 370 -2.31 7.04 16.37
CA ARG A 370 -1.37 6.90 17.50
C ARG A 370 -0.16 6.05 17.13
N PHE A 371 -0.36 4.98 16.36
CA PHE A 371 0.75 4.18 15.84
C PHE A 371 1.60 4.97 14.83
N MET A 372 1.00 5.71 13.89
CA MET A 372 1.74 6.56 12.94
C MET A 372 2.60 7.58 13.68
N ASN A 373 2.06 8.23 14.72
CA ASN A 373 2.80 9.16 15.57
C ASN A 373 3.96 8.48 16.32
N PHE A 374 3.79 7.22 16.72
CA PHE A 374 4.87 6.42 17.29
C PHE A 374 5.94 6.07 16.24
N GLU A 375 5.54 5.68 15.03
CA GLU A 375 6.43 5.37 13.91
C GLU A 375 7.25 6.61 13.51
N ARG A 376 6.60 7.76 13.30
CA ARG A 376 7.21 9.04 12.96
C ARG A 376 8.36 9.44 13.91
N LYS A 377 8.23 9.12 15.21
CA LYS A 377 9.26 9.42 16.22
C LYS A 377 10.44 8.45 16.22
N LYS A 378 10.25 7.20 15.81
CA LYS A 378 11.29 6.15 15.86
C LYS A 378 11.99 5.91 14.54
N LEU A 379 11.29 6.13 13.43
CA LEU A 379 11.78 5.79 12.10
C LEU A 379 13.02 6.58 11.65
N PRO A 380 13.19 7.88 11.99
CA PRO A 380 14.39 8.64 11.60
C PRO A 380 15.70 7.96 12.05
N ASP A 381 15.75 7.42 13.27
CA ASP A 381 16.95 6.77 13.81
C ASP A 381 17.30 5.49 13.03
N GLU A 382 16.29 4.73 12.60
CA GLU A 382 16.46 3.50 11.82
C GLU A 382 16.90 3.79 10.38
N ILE A 383 16.33 4.83 9.77
CA ILE A 383 16.75 5.31 8.45
C ILE A 383 18.19 5.80 8.50
N LEU A 384 18.54 6.65 9.48
CA LEU A 384 19.88 7.17 9.66
C LEU A 384 20.91 6.05 9.81
N LYS A 385 20.60 5.04 10.63
CA LYS A 385 21.46 3.88 10.81
C LYS A 385 21.72 3.16 9.49
N PHE A 386 20.66 2.90 8.72
CA PHE A 386 20.77 2.23 7.41
C PHE A 386 21.59 3.07 6.41
N ASN A 387 21.30 4.35 6.28
CA ASN A 387 22.00 5.26 5.36
C ASN A 387 23.50 5.32 5.68
N LEU A 388 23.86 5.40 6.96
CA LEU A 388 25.27 5.37 7.39
C LEU A 388 25.94 4.03 7.08
N GLU A 389 25.26 2.90 7.28
CA GLU A 389 25.78 1.57 6.94
C GLU A 389 26.03 1.40 5.44
N GLU A 390 25.13 1.91 4.59
CA GLU A 390 25.29 1.87 3.13
C GLU A 390 26.38 2.84 2.63
N LYS A 391 26.37 4.11 3.06
CA LYS A 391 27.34 5.12 2.59
C LYS A 391 28.77 4.81 3.02
N ARG A 392 28.98 4.21 4.20
CA ARG A 392 30.32 3.78 4.68
C ARG A 392 31.00 2.74 3.80
N LYS A 393 30.25 2.07 2.90
CA LYS A 393 30.85 1.12 1.93
C LYS A 393 31.62 1.84 0.82
N TYR A 394 31.30 3.11 0.57
CA TYR A 394 31.82 3.87 -0.59
C TYR A 394 32.55 5.15 -0.18
N PHE A 395 32.23 5.74 0.98
CA PHE A 395 32.77 7.03 1.42
C PHE A 395 33.46 6.91 2.78
N SER A 396 34.64 7.54 2.92
CA SER A 396 35.40 7.59 4.19
C SER A 396 34.89 8.66 5.15
N ASP A 397 34.41 9.77 4.63
CA ASP A 397 33.89 10.91 5.39
C ASP A 397 32.40 11.13 5.05
N ILE A 398 31.54 11.14 6.07
CA ILE A 398 30.10 11.31 5.93
C ILE A 398 29.64 12.42 6.88
N ASN A 399 28.91 13.41 6.34
CA ASN A 399 28.34 14.48 7.15
C ASN A 399 27.09 13.97 7.89
N ILE A 400 27.27 13.62 9.17
CA ILE A 400 26.21 13.04 10.01
C ILE A 400 25.00 13.97 10.18
N GLU A 401 25.21 15.29 10.26
CA GLU A 401 24.11 16.25 10.43
C GLU A 401 23.22 16.30 9.18
N SER A 402 23.82 16.29 8.00
CA SER A 402 23.09 16.19 6.73
C SER A 402 22.29 14.89 6.65
N GLU A 403 22.91 13.75 6.97
CA GLU A 403 22.21 12.45 6.96
C GLU A 403 21.04 12.40 7.94
N LYS A 404 21.18 13.05 9.10
CA LYS A 404 20.10 13.12 10.09
C LYS A 404 18.92 13.92 9.55
N SER A 405 19.18 15.08 8.94
CA SER A 405 18.14 15.89 8.32
C SER A 405 17.46 15.13 7.17
N GLU A 406 18.20 14.40 6.34
CA GLU A 406 17.65 13.55 5.28
C GLU A 406 16.75 12.45 5.86
N ALA A 407 17.18 11.79 6.94
CA ALA A 407 16.40 10.74 7.58
C ALA A 407 15.08 11.25 8.19
N GLU A 408 15.09 12.46 8.78
CA GLU A 408 13.88 13.12 9.31
C GLU A 408 12.89 13.44 8.18
N VAL A 409 13.36 14.00 7.06
CA VAL A 409 12.52 14.28 5.88
C VAL A 409 11.94 12.99 5.28
N GLN A 410 12.75 11.95 5.17
CA GLN A 410 12.29 10.65 4.67
C GLN A 410 11.24 10.01 5.59
N ALA A 411 11.41 10.10 6.91
CA ALA A 411 10.43 9.61 7.88
C ALA A 411 9.11 10.39 7.81
N GLU A 412 9.16 11.71 7.60
CA GLU A 412 7.97 12.54 7.38
C GLU A 412 7.22 12.11 6.11
N GLY A 413 7.96 11.83 5.02
CA GLY A 413 7.40 11.28 3.79
C GLY A 413 6.66 9.96 4.02
N VAL A 414 7.24 9.04 4.81
CA VAL A 414 6.55 7.80 5.20
C VAL A 414 5.29 8.09 6.00
N SER A 415 5.34 8.99 6.98
CA SER A 415 4.18 9.38 7.80
C SER A 415 3.03 9.94 6.95
N ASN A 416 3.34 10.79 5.97
CA ASN A 416 2.36 11.31 5.01
C ASN A 416 1.76 10.21 4.13
N GLY A 417 2.60 9.30 3.62
CA GLY A 417 2.14 8.12 2.88
C GLY A 417 1.25 7.20 3.72
N ARG A 418 1.53 7.04 5.03
CA ARG A 418 0.65 6.27 5.94
C ARG A 418 -0.73 6.92 6.06
N LEU A 419 -0.80 8.25 6.20
CA LEU A 419 -2.06 8.97 6.30
C LEU A 419 -2.88 8.86 5.01
N GLN A 420 -2.21 9.02 3.87
CA GLN A 420 -2.79 8.83 2.54
C GLN A 420 -3.38 7.42 2.37
N ASN A 421 -2.61 6.39 2.76
CA ASN A 421 -3.05 4.99 2.70
C ASN A 421 -4.25 4.71 3.61
N LEU A 422 -4.32 5.36 4.78
CA LEU A 422 -5.49 5.29 5.66
C LEU A 422 -6.72 5.93 5.02
N ALA A 423 -6.60 7.13 4.44
CA ALA A 423 -7.72 7.80 3.76
C ALA A 423 -8.29 6.94 2.62
N ILE A 424 -7.41 6.39 1.77
CA ILE A 424 -7.79 5.45 0.70
C ILE A 424 -8.49 4.21 1.28
N THR A 425 -7.94 3.63 2.35
CA THR A 425 -8.51 2.45 3.00
C THR A 425 -9.92 2.73 3.54
N LEU A 426 -10.12 3.87 4.19
CA LEU A 426 -11.43 4.27 4.70
C LEU A 426 -12.44 4.52 3.58
N ASP A 427 -12.02 5.12 2.46
CA ASP A 427 -12.86 5.34 1.28
C ASP A 427 -13.33 4.00 0.66
N LYS A 428 -12.40 3.04 0.47
CA LYS A 428 -12.70 1.68 -0.01
C LYS A 428 -13.69 0.96 0.91
N VAL A 429 -13.45 1.01 2.22
CA VAL A 429 -14.32 0.33 3.21
C VAL A 429 -15.69 1.02 3.30
N ARG A 430 -15.74 2.36 3.27
CA ARG A 430 -16.99 3.13 3.25
C ARG A 430 -17.84 2.77 2.04
N TYR A 431 -17.23 2.64 0.86
CA TYR A 431 -17.95 2.20 -0.34
C TYR A 431 -18.61 0.83 -0.15
N VAL A 432 -17.85 -0.17 0.32
CA VAL A 432 -18.41 -1.52 0.58
C VAL A 432 -19.52 -1.46 1.64
N MET A 433 -19.35 -0.68 2.70
CA MET A 433 -20.39 -0.49 3.71
C MET A 433 -21.66 0.14 3.15
N ARG A 434 -21.55 1.14 2.24
CA ARG A 434 -22.71 1.70 1.53
C ARG A 434 -23.42 0.64 0.69
N CYS A 435 -22.67 -0.19 -0.03
CA CYS A 435 -23.25 -1.27 -0.84
C CYS A 435 -24.00 -2.30 0.01
N VAL A 436 -23.48 -2.64 1.20
CA VAL A 436 -24.05 -3.71 2.05
C VAL A 436 -25.15 -3.20 2.98
N PHE A 437 -24.97 -2.03 3.60
CA PHE A 437 -25.83 -1.51 4.67
C PHE A 437 -26.65 -0.29 4.27
N GLY A 438 -26.38 0.31 3.11
CA GLY A 438 -26.95 1.60 2.70
C GLY A 438 -26.27 2.77 3.40
N ASP A 439 -26.41 2.85 4.73
CA ASP A 439 -25.71 3.81 5.58
C ASP A 439 -24.51 3.14 6.27
N PRO A 440 -23.26 3.59 6.01
CA PRO A 440 -22.07 3.04 6.66
C PRO A 440 -22.11 3.10 8.19
N LYS A 441 -22.85 4.05 8.77
CA LYS A 441 -22.98 4.19 10.22
C LYS A 441 -23.66 2.98 10.87
N GLU A 442 -24.50 2.27 10.13
CA GLU A 442 -25.21 1.07 10.57
C GLU A 442 -24.34 -0.20 10.48
N ALA A 443 -23.12 -0.12 9.93
CA ALA A 443 -22.22 -1.26 9.80
C ALA A 443 -21.72 -1.73 11.19
N PRO A 444 -22.06 -2.96 11.64
CA PRO A 444 -21.66 -3.46 12.94
C PRO A 444 -20.15 -3.77 12.97
N PRO A 445 -19.51 -3.83 14.15
CA PRO A 445 -18.10 -4.21 14.26
C PRO A 445 -17.78 -5.54 13.55
N PRO A 446 -16.70 -5.63 12.75
CA PRO A 446 -16.37 -6.83 11.95
C PRO A 446 -15.94 -8.02 12.81
N LEU A 447 -15.49 -7.76 14.04
CA LEU A 447 -15.00 -8.78 14.97
C LEU A 447 -15.88 -8.80 16.22
N GLU A 448 -16.28 -9.99 16.63
CA GLU A 448 -17.11 -10.22 17.81
C GLU A 448 -16.44 -11.25 18.72
N LYS A 449 -16.30 -10.94 20.01
CA LYS A 449 -15.83 -11.90 21.01
C LYS A 449 -16.89 -12.97 21.26
N LEU A 450 -16.49 -14.23 21.24
CA LEU A 450 -17.41 -15.34 21.50
C LEU A 450 -17.82 -15.37 22.98
N SER A 451 -19.12 -15.50 23.22
CA SER A 451 -19.69 -15.76 24.54
C SER A 451 -19.33 -17.17 25.03
N GLY A 452 -19.56 -17.47 26.32
CA GLY A 452 -19.33 -18.81 26.86
C GLY A 452 -20.06 -19.91 26.06
N GLU A 453 -21.33 -19.69 25.72
CA GLU A 453 -22.11 -20.61 24.89
C GLU A 453 -21.56 -20.71 23.46
N GLY A 454 -21.18 -19.57 22.87
CA GLY A 454 -20.53 -19.52 21.56
C GLY A 454 -19.23 -20.33 21.52
N LEU A 455 -18.42 -20.27 22.58
CA LEU A 455 -17.20 -21.07 22.74
C LEU A 455 -17.49 -22.57 22.76
N VAL A 456 -18.50 -23.00 23.52
CA VAL A 456 -18.91 -24.42 23.58
C VAL A 456 -19.42 -24.89 22.22
N SER A 457 -20.17 -24.05 21.50
CA SER A 457 -20.62 -24.36 20.15
C SER A 457 -19.44 -24.57 19.19
N VAL A 458 -18.46 -23.66 19.13
CA VAL A 458 -17.35 -23.78 18.16
C VAL A 458 -16.29 -24.81 18.55
N LEU A 459 -16.10 -25.08 19.84
CA LEU A 459 -15.07 -26.01 20.31
C LEU A 459 -15.59 -27.41 20.61
N TRP A 460 -16.87 -27.60 20.98
CA TRP A 460 -17.34 -28.87 21.54
C TRP A 460 -18.53 -29.52 20.81
N ASN A 461 -19.67 -28.84 20.67
CA ASN A 461 -20.93 -29.50 20.27
C ASN A 461 -21.65 -28.92 19.06
N GLY A 462 -21.20 -27.80 18.50
CA GLY A 462 -21.78 -27.21 17.31
C GLY A 462 -21.37 -27.94 16.03
N GLU A 463 -22.13 -27.69 14.96
CA GLU A 463 -21.80 -28.16 13.62
C GLU A 463 -20.47 -27.53 13.13
N GLY A 464 -19.55 -28.37 12.68
CA GLY A 464 -18.19 -27.98 12.32
C GLY A 464 -17.32 -27.60 13.51
N SER A 465 -17.68 -28.04 14.72
CA SER A 465 -16.88 -27.81 15.93
C SER A 465 -15.55 -28.57 15.89
N LEU A 466 -14.58 -28.09 16.67
CA LEU A 466 -13.27 -28.74 16.81
C LEU A 466 -13.37 -30.23 17.17
N VAL A 467 -14.26 -30.57 18.12
CA VAL A 467 -14.47 -31.96 18.57
C VAL A 467 -15.19 -32.80 17.52
N GLU A 468 -16.18 -32.25 16.81
CA GLU A 468 -16.85 -32.98 15.73
C GLU A 468 -15.84 -33.31 14.60
N GLU A 469 -15.05 -32.34 14.16
CA GLU A 469 -14.04 -32.53 13.12
C GLU A 469 -12.96 -33.53 13.53
N LEU A 470 -12.59 -33.53 14.81
CA LEU A 470 -11.67 -34.50 15.38
C LEU A 470 -12.25 -35.91 15.27
N VAL A 471 -13.49 -36.10 15.72
CA VAL A 471 -14.19 -37.40 15.66
C VAL A 471 -14.36 -37.87 14.21
N LEU A 472 -14.73 -36.97 13.29
CA LEU A 472 -14.83 -37.28 11.86
C LEU A 472 -13.47 -37.67 11.26
N SER A 473 -12.39 -37.00 11.66
CA SER A 473 -11.02 -37.31 11.19
C SER A 473 -10.50 -38.64 11.76
N MET A 474 -10.92 -39.01 12.97
CA MET A 474 -10.56 -40.28 13.62
C MET A 474 -11.35 -41.47 13.07
N ALA A 475 -12.57 -41.26 12.59
CA ALA A 475 -13.49 -42.33 12.20
C ALA A 475 -12.90 -43.37 11.21
N PRO A 476 -12.14 -42.97 10.16
CA PRO A 476 -11.53 -43.92 9.22
C PRO A 476 -10.36 -44.74 9.79
N HIS A 477 -9.92 -44.43 11.00
CA HIS A 477 -8.70 -44.98 11.62
C HIS A 477 -8.96 -45.74 12.92
N MET A 478 -10.22 -45.88 13.32
CA MET A 478 -10.64 -46.53 14.56
C MET A 478 -11.76 -47.53 14.31
N GLU A 479 -11.81 -48.58 15.14
CA GLU A 479 -12.92 -49.53 15.14
C GLU A 479 -14.23 -48.85 15.57
N ALA A 480 -15.35 -49.24 14.97
CA ALA A 480 -16.64 -48.60 15.18
C ALA A 480 -17.08 -48.60 16.65
N ASP A 481 -16.88 -49.71 17.37
CA ASP A 481 -17.24 -49.83 18.78
C ASP A 481 -16.41 -48.90 19.67
N GLN A 482 -15.09 -48.80 19.42
CA GLN A 482 -14.22 -47.90 20.16
C GLN A 482 -14.58 -46.43 19.90
N LEU A 483 -14.92 -46.09 18.65
CA LEU A 483 -15.36 -44.75 18.28
C LEU A 483 -16.70 -44.40 18.96
N ASN A 484 -17.64 -45.34 19.03
CA ASN A 484 -18.93 -45.13 19.70
C ASN A 484 -18.77 -44.93 21.21
N ILE A 485 -17.88 -45.68 21.86
CA ILE A 485 -17.54 -45.49 23.27
C ILE A 485 -16.95 -44.08 23.48
N LEU A 486 -16.02 -43.65 22.63
CA LEU A 486 -15.44 -42.31 22.71
C LEU A 486 -16.51 -41.21 22.53
N LYS A 487 -17.40 -41.34 21.54
CA LYS A 487 -18.52 -40.41 21.33
C LYS A 487 -19.42 -40.32 22.58
N SER A 488 -19.76 -41.45 23.19
CA SER A 488 -20.55 -41.48 24.43
C SER A 488 -19.84 -40.75 25.57
N LYS A 489 -18.54 -40.97 25.74
CA LYS A 489 -17.72 -40.25 26.73
C LYS A 489 -17.68 -38.75 26.46
N ILE A 490 -17.51 -38.32 25.20
CA ILE A 490 -17.51 -36.90 24.80
C ILE A 490 -18.85 -36.24 25.15
N LEU A 491 -19.97 -36.92 24.90
CA LEU A 491 -21.31 -36.44 25.28
C LEU A 491 -21.44 -36.26 26.80
N SER A 492 -20.91 -37.19 27.60
CA SER A 492 -20.94 -37.09 29.07
C SER A 492 -20.07 -35.96 29.65
N HIS A 493 -19.09 -35.46 28.88
CA HIS A 493 -18.21 -34.35 29.27
C HIS A 493 -18.62 -33.01 28.63
N ASN A 494 -19.86 -32.89 28.18
CA ASN A 494 -20.37 -31.66 27.59
C ASN A 494 -20.35 -30.51 28.64
N PRO A 495 -19.62 -29.41 28.40
CA PRO A 495 -19.50 -28.30 29.35
C PRO A 495 -20.71 -27.37 29.38
N SER A 496 -21.75 -27.65 28.57
CA SER A 496 -22.99 -26.85 28.52
C SER A 496 -23.71 -26.81 29.88
N GLY A 497 -24.28 -25.66 30.24
CA GLY A 497 -25.08 -25.50 31.46
C GLY A 497 -24.28 -25.33 32.77
N SER A 498 -22.95 -25.17 32.69
CA SER A 498 -22.11 -24.86 33.86
C SER A 498 -22.16 -23.38 34.23
N ASP A 499 -22.15 -23.07 35.54
CA ASP A 499 -22.03 -21.69 36.06
C ASP A 499 -20.72 -21.01 35.64
N ASN A 500 -19.67 -21.80 35.35
CA ASN A 500 -18.40 -21.30 34.81
C ASN A 500 -18.02 -22.10 33.56
N ILE A 501 -18.66 -21.75 32.45
CA ILE A 501 -18.49 -22.41 31.14
C ILE A 501 -17.02 -22.48 30.73
N GLN A 502 -16.23 -21.40 30.90
CA GLN A 502 -14.83 -21.39 30.48
C GLN A 502 -13.98 -22.39 31.27
N LYS A 503 -14.16 -22.44 32.60
CA LYS A 503 -13.44 -23.38 33.45
C LYS A 503 -13.82 -24.82 33.13
N GLU A 504 -15.11 -25.09 32.91
CA GLU A 504 -15.59 -26.44 32.60
C GLU A 504 -15.17 -26.89 31.21
N LEU A 505 -15.26 -26.02 30.19
CA LEU A 505 -14.77 -26.28 28.85
C LEU A 505 -13.26 -26.59 28.85
N ARG A 506 -12.45 -25.84 29.62
CA ARG A 506 -11.02 -26.16 29.79
C ARG A 506 -10.83 -27.56 30.38
N LYS A 507 -11.58 -27.94 31.43
CA LYS A 507 -11.50 -29.30 31.99
C LYS A 507 -11.88 -30.36 30.96
N SER A 508 -12.98 -30.18 30.23
CA SER A 508 -13.44 -31.11 29.20
C SER A 508 -12.40 -31.28 28.08
N LEU A 509 -11.76 -30.18 27.64
CA LEU A 509 -10.68 -30.24 26.65
C LEU A 509 -9.42 -30.94 27.20
N LEU A 510 -9.04 -30.70 28.46
CA LEU A 510 -7.89 -31.39 29.08
C LEU A 510 -8.16 -32.88 29.30
N TRP A 511 -9.39 -33.25 29.65
CA TRP A 511 -9.82 -34.64 29.69
C TRP A 511 -9.72 -35.29 28.30
N LEU A 512 -10.25 -34.63 27.27
CA LEU A 512 -10.19 -35.13 25.89
C LEU A 512 -8.74 -35.29 25.42
N ARG A 513 -7.86 -34.35 25.75
CA ARG A 513 -6.42 -34.46 25.51
C ARG A 513 -5.85 -35.75 26.11
N ASP A 514 -6.17 -36.05 27.36
CA ASP A 514 -5.62 -37.23 28.05
C ASP A 514 -6.18 -38.54 27.47
N GLU A 515 -7.48 -38.58 27.13
CA GLU A 515 -8.09 -39.72 26.43
C GLU A 515 -7.43 -39.95 25.07
N LEU A 516 -7.23 -38.90 24.26
CA LEU A 516 -6.55 -39.01 22.97
C LEU A 516 -5.13 -39.58 23.10
N ARG A 517 -4.39 -39.20 24.14
CA ARG A 517 -3.02 -39.71 24.37
C ARG A 517 -2.98 -41.17 24.78
N SER A 518 -4.07 -41.71 25.32
CA SER A 518 -4.19 -43.13 25.66
C SER A 518 -4.45 -44.01 24.43
N LEU A 519 -4.87 -43.42 23.30
CA LEU A 519 -5.16 -44.14 22.07
C LEU A 519 -3.89 -44.52 21.31
N PRO A 520 -3.87 -45.68 20.63
CA PRO A 520 -2.72 -46.14 19.86
C PRO A 520 -2.44 -45.23 18.65
N CYS A 521 -1.19 -44.84 18.47
CA CYS A 521 -0.78 -44.00 17.33
C CYS A 521 -0.14 -44.83 16.21
N SER A 522 -0.31 -44.38 14.97
CA SER A 522 0.35 -44.94 13.78
C SER A 522 0.85 -43.83 12.86
N HIS A 523 1.60 -44.17 11.81
CA HIS A 523 2.01 -43.19 10.79
C HIS A 523 0.83 -42.50 10.08
N LYS A 524 -0.37 -43.10 10.10
CA LYS A 524 -1.57 -42.55 9.45
C LYS A 524 -2.48 -41.80 10.42
N CYS A 525 -2.31 -42.03 11.72
CA CYS A 525 -3.23 -41.59 12.77
C CYS A 525 -2.43 -41.14 14.01
N ARG A 526 -2.33 -39.82 14.22
CA ARG A 526 -1.50 -39.21 15.27
C ARG A 526 -2.35 -38.56 16.36
N HIS A 527 -3.00 -39.38 17.18
CA HIS A 527 -3.78 -38.91 18.32
C HIS A 527 -2.94 -38.11 19.33
N ASP A 528 -1.65 -38.44 19.47
CA ASP A 528 -0.69 -37.73 20.30
C ASP A 528 -0.43 -36.29 19.83
N ALA A 529 -0.48 -36.05 18.52
CA ALA A 529 -0.38 -34.72 17.92
C ALA A 529 -1.68 -33.93 18.04
N ALA A 530 -2.82 -34.60 17.81
CA ALA A 530 -4.15 -34.02 18.04
C ALA A 530 -4.31 -33.58 19.50
N ALA A 531 -3.85 -34.38 20.46
CA ALA A 531 -3.86 -34.03 21.87
C ALA A 531 -3.04 -32.77 22.18
N ASP A 532 -1.88 -32.57 21.55
CA ASP A 532 -1.10 -31.34 21.74
C ASP A 532 -1.87 -30.11 21.25
N LEU A 533 -2.59 -30.23 20.12
CA LEU A 533 -3.45 -29.17 19.60
C LEU A 533 -4.63 -28.90 20.54
N ILE A 534 -5.32 -29.93 21.03
CA ILE A 534 -6.39 -29.79 22.03
C ILE A 534 -5.88 -29.10 23.30
N HIS A 535 -4.66 -29.43 23.74
CA HIS A 535 -4.02 -28.76 24.86
C HIS A 535 -3.81 -27.26 24.60
N ILE A 536 -3.39 -26.88 23.39
CA ILE A 536 -3.27 -25.45 23.02
C ILE A 536 -4.65 -24.76 23.05
N TYR A 537 -5.71 -25.39 22.52
CA TYR A 537 -7.07 -24.86 22.60
C TYR A 537 -7.54 -24.71 24.06
N ALA A 538 -7.23 -25.67 24.93
CA ALA A 538 -7.63 -25.63 26.34
C ALA A 538 -7.04 -24.46 27.14
N TYR A 539 -5.91 -23.90 26.67
CA TYR A 539 -5.22 -22.75 27.27
C TYR A 539 -5.42 -21.44 26.50
N THR A 540 -6.16 -21.47 25.39
CA THR A 540 -6.55 -20.26 24.66
C THR A 540 -7.76 -19.63 25.37
N LYS A 541 -7.64 -18.36 25.77
CA LYS A 541 -8.60 -17.66 26.62
C LYS A 541 -9.66 -16.93 25.81
N CYS A 542 -9.27 -16.28 24.72
CA CYS A 542 -10.15 -15.46 23.91
C CYS A 542 -10.31 -16.05 22.51
N PHE A 543 -11.55 -16.14 22.04
CA PHE A 543 -11.88 -16.47 20.66
C PHE A 543 -12.84 -15.45 20.10
N PHE A 544 -12.72 -15.20 18.81
CA PHE A 544 -13.46 -14.18 18.10
C PHE A 544 -14.06 -14.76 16.83
N LYS A 545 -15.27 -14.33 16.52
CA LYS A 545 -15.97 -14.60 15.27
C LYS A 545 -15.75 -13.43 14.33
N VAL A 546 -15.54 -13.72 13.06
CA VAL A 546 -15.56 -12.70 12.00
C VAL A 546 -16.99 -12.58 11.48
N ARG A 547 -17.53 -11.36 11.47
CA ARG A 547 -18.83 -11.08 10.85
C ARG A 547 -18.62 -10.94 9.34
N VAL A 548 -19.33 -11.75 8.58
CA VAL A 548 -19.36 -11.65 7.12
C VAL A 548 -20.34 -10.54 6.75
N TRP A 549 -19.90 -9.56 5.98
CA TRP A 549 -20.73 -8.46 5.50
C TRP A 549 -21.16 -8.64 4.05
N VAL A 550 -20.21 -9.00 3.18
CA VAL A 550 -20.46 -9.04 1.74
C VAL A 550 -21.13 -10.37 1.38
N GLN A 551 -22.37 -10.29 0.90
CA GLN A 551 -23.06 -11.34 0.17
C GLN A 551 -23.72 -10.70 -1.06
N ASP A 552 -23.39 -11.21 -2.25
CA ASP A 552 -24.08 -10.92 -3.51
C ASP A 552 -24.40 -9.43 -3.78
N CYS A 553 -23.37 -8.57 -3.82
CA CYS A 553 -23.52 -7.18 -4.26
C CYS A 553 -23.38 -7.07 -5.79
N GLU A 554 -24.38 -6.51 -6.47
CA GLU A 554 -24.24 -6.05 -7.86
C GLU A 554 -23.40 -4.77 -7.89
N LEU A 555 -22.25 -4.83 -8.55
CA LEU A 555 -21.27 -3.74 -8.54
C LEU A 555 -21.15 -3.15 -9.95
N PRO A 556 -21.11 -1.81 -10.07
CA PRO A 556 -20.95 -1.16 -11.36
C PRO A 556 -19.56 -1.48 -11.93
N PRO A 557 -19.46 -1.85 -13.22
CA PRO A 557 -18.18 -2.17 -13.83
C PRO A 557 -17.23 -0.97 -13.86
N VAL A 558 -15.94 -1.24 -14.02
CA VAL A 558 -14.96 -0.30 -14.59
C VAL A 558 -14.72 -0.69 -16.04
N TYR A 559 -14.58 0.33 -16.89
CA TYR A 559 -14.25 0.15 -18.30
C TYR A 559 -12.77 0.39 -18.50
N ILE A 560 -12.07 -0.60 -19.04
CA ILE A 560 -10.62 -0.59 -19.23
C ILE A 560 -10.33 -0.58 -20.71
N SER A 561 -9.73 0.50 -21.18
CA SER A 561 -9.32 0.61 -22.57
C SER A 561 -8.02 -0.18 -22.82
N PRO A 562 -7.73 -0.53 -24.09
CA PRO A 562 -6.43 -1.08 -24.46
C PRO A 562 -5.25 -0.14 -24.13
N LEU A 563 -5.48 1.18 -24.06
CA LEU A 563 -4.45 2.14 -23.67
C LEU A 563 -4.06 1.97 -22.20
N ASP A 564 -5.02 1.66 -21.32
CA ASP A 564 -4.78 1.42 -19.89
C ASP A 564 -3.87 0.21 -19.64
N LEU A 565 -3.82 -0.73 -20.59
CA LEU A 565 -3.00 -1.95 -20.51
C LEU A 565 -1.58 -1.76 -21.08
N GLY A 566 -1.33 -0.63 -21.75
CA GLY A 566 -0.06 -0.32 -22.42
C GLY A 566 -0.01 -0.69 -23.92
N PRO A 567 1.03 -0.23 -24.64
CA PRO A 567 1.08 -0.30 -26.11
C PRO A 567 1.02 -1.71 -26.68
N ASN A 568 1.60 -2.69 -25.97
CA ASN A 568 1.64 -4.11 -26.40
C ASN A 568 0.25 -4.80 -26.40
N TYR A 569 -0.76 -4.18 -25.78
CA TYR A 569 -2.10 -4.72 -25.64
C TYR A 569 -3.09 -4.13 -26.65
N VAL A 570 -2.81 -2.93 -27.17
CA VAL A 570 -3.60 -2.27 -28.22
C VAL A 570 -3.68 -3.14 -29.48
N GLU A 571 -2.58 -3.78 -29.87
CA GLU A 571 -2.53 -4.66 -31.04
C GLU A 571 -3.23 -6.01 -30.81
N LYS A 572 -3.29 -6.49 -29.56
CA LYS A 572 -3.83 -7.83 -29.22
C LYS A 572 -5.33 -7.84 -28.96
N MET A 573 -5.89 -6.78 -28.40
CA MET A 573 -7.27 -6.75 -27.89
C MET A 573 -8.25 -5.91 -28.73
N GLY A 574 -7.80 -5.27 -29.82
CA GLY A 574 -8.62 -4.35 -30.62
C GLY A 574 -8.84 -3.01 -29.90
N SER A 575 -9.79 -2.20 -30.37
CA SER A 575 -10.04 -0.83 -29.86
C SER A 575 -11.15 -0.71 -28.81
N GLY A 576 -11.81 -1.83 -28.44
CA GLY A 576 -12.95 -1.82 -27.52
C GLY A 576 -12.54 -1.76 -26.04
N PHE A 577 -13.35 -1.08 -25.22
CA PHE A 577 -13.22 -1.15 -23.77
C PHE A 577 -13.58 -2.55 -23.27
N GLN A 578 -12.78 -3.07 -22.34
CA GLN A 578 -13.04 -4.29 -21.61
C GLN A 578 -13.79 -3.94 -20.32
N GLU A 579 -14.83 -4.70 -20.03
CA GLU A 579 -15.58 -4.57 -18.79
C GLU A 579 -14.92 -5.40 -17.69
N TYR A 580 -14.69 -4.80 -16.53
CA TYR A 580 -14.24 -5.50 -15.33
C TYR A 580 -15.14 -5.15 -14.15
N CYS A 581 -15.70 -6.17 -13.51
CA CYS A 581 -16.46 -6.01 -12.27
C CYS A 581 -15.62 -6.53 -11.11
N LYS A 582 -15.37 -5.66 -10.13
CA LYS A 582 -14.70 -6.06 -8.90
C LYS A 582 -15.60 -7.02 -8.11
N THR A 583 -15.03 -8.08 -7.58
CA THR A 583 -15.68 -8.92 -6.57
C THR A 583 -14.99 -8.72 -5.23
N TYR A 584 -15.78 -8.39 -4.21
CA TYR A 584 -15.29 -8.28 -2.83
C TYR A 584 -15.53 -9.62 -2.13
N GLY A 585 -14.49 -10.19 -1.52
CA GLY A 585 -14.65 -11.40 -0.72
C GLY A 585 -15.25 -11.10 0.65
N GLU A 586 -15.65 -12.16 1.35
CA GLU A 586 -16.37 -12.08 2.64
C GLU A 586 -15.62 -11.29 3.72
N ASN A 587 -14.29 -11.27 3.66
CA ASN A 587 -13.42 -10.62 4.65
C ASN A 587 -12.82 -9.31 4.15
N TYR A 588 -13.25 -8.81 2.98
CA TYR A 588 -12.56 -7.75 2.25
C TYR A 588 -12.29 -6.54 3.12
N CYS A 589 -13.30 -6.07 3.84
CA CYS A 589 -13.16 -4.90 4.71
C CYS A 589 -12.19 -5.15 5.86
N LEU A 590 -12.27 -6.32 6.53
CA LEU A 590 -11.34 -6.66 7.60
C LEU A 590 -9.91 -6.77 7.06
N GLY A 591 -9.71 -7.45 5.93
CA GLY A 591 -8.42 -7.55 5.26
C GLY A 591 -7.87 -6.17 4.90
N GLN A 592 -8.69 -5.30 4.31
CA GLN A 592 -8.30 -3.94 3.92
C GLN A 592 -7.92 -3.10 5.15
N LEU A 593 -8.66 -3.21 6.26
CA LEU A 593 -8.37 -2.51 7.50
C LEU A 593 -7.12 -3.04 8.22
N ILE A 594 -6.85 -4.35 8.15
CA ILE A 594 -5.63 -4.96 8.72
C ILE A 594 -4.40 -4.64 7.88
N TYR A 595 -4.56 -4.43 6.57
CA TYR A 595 -3.48 -4.01 5.65
C TYR A 595 -3.66 -2.57 5.18
N TRP A 596 -4.16 -1.70 6.06
CA TRP A 596 -4.46 -0.29 5.77
C TRP A 596 -3.29 0.47 5.13
N TYR A 597 -2.05 0.05 5.41
CA TYR A 597 -0.82 0.65 4.92
C TYR A 597 -0.41 0.19 3.50
N ILE A 598 -1.18 -0.71 2.85
CA ILE A 598 -0.94 -1.21 1.49
C ILE A 598 -2.26 -1.19 0.69
N PRO A 599 -2.71 -0.03 0.20
CA PRO A 599 -4.01 0.12 -0.46
C PRO A 599 -4.10 -0.59 -1.82
N THR A 600 -2.97 -0.87 -2.46
CA THR A 600 -2.83 -1.49 -3.79
C THR A 600 -3.14 -2.99 -3.83
N THR A 601 -3.43 -3.61 -2.68
CA THR A 601 -3.72 -5.05 -2.59
C THR A 601 -5.09 -5.35 -3.22
N ALA A 602 -5.09 -6.05 -4.35
CA ALA A 602 -6.33 -6.48 -5.03
C ALA A 602 -7.14 -7.50 -4.22
N ASP A 603 -6.48 -8.34 -3.43
CA ASP A 603 -7.10 -9.45 -2.71
C ASP A 603 -6.61 -9.50 -1.25
N PRO A 604 -7.12 -8.58 -0.41
CA PRO A 604 -6.71 -8.50 0.99
C PRO A 604 -7.15 -9.74 1.80
N ASP A 605 -8.15 -10.48 1.34
CA ASP A 605 -8.71 -11.66 2.04
C ASP A 605 -7.76 -12.83 2.01
N ASN A 606 -7.29 -13.19 0.81
CA ASN A 606 -6.31 -14.26 0.68
C ASN A 606 -4.97 -13.88 1.31
N ARG A 607 -4.65 -12.58 1.43
CA ARG A 607 -3.49 -12.11 2.20
C ARG A 607 -3.70 -12.33 3.69
N LEU A 608 -4.83 -11.89 4.25
CA LEU A 608 -5.19 -12.06 5.66
C LEU A 608 -5.24 -13.53 6.05
N LEU A 609 -5.89 -14.37 5.25
CA LEU A 609 -5.98 -15.81 5.46
C LEU A 609 -4.59 -16.45 5.52
N ARG A 610 -3.68 -16.10 4.60
CA ARG A 610 -2.31 -16.64 4.60
C ARG A 610 -1.52 -16.20 5.82
N ALA A 611 -1.64 -14.94 6.23
CA ALA A 611 -0.91 -14.39 7.36
C ALA A 611 -1.42 -14.91 8.71
N SER A 612 -2.71 -15.23 8.82
CA SER A 612 -3.35 -15.69 10.06
C SER A 612 -2.92 -17.10 10.50
N LYS A 613 -2.36 -17.91 9.59
CA LYS A 613 -2.04 -19.32 9.83
C LYS A 613 -1.07 -19.50 10.98
N GLY A 614 -1.51 -20.19 12.01
CA GLY A 614 -0.76 -20.59 13.19
C GLY A 614 -0.53 -19.48 14.22
N CYS A 615 -0.73 -18.20 13.88
CA CYS A 615 -0.64 -17.10 14.84
C CYS A 615 -2.00 -16.60 15.32
N LEU A 616 -3.04 -16.60 14.46
CA LEU A 616 -4.43 -16.30 14.82
C LEU A 616 -5.31 -17.54 14.71
N SER A 617 -5.17 -18.29 13.61
CA SER A 617 -5.91 -19.53 13.36
C SER A 617 -5.00 -20.72 13.58
N LEU A 618 -5.30 -21.54 14.59
CA LEU A 618 -4.55 -22.77 14.86
C LEU A 618 -4.75 -23.81 13.73
N PRO A 619 -3.84 -24.79 13.60
CA PRO A 619 -3.99 -25.87 12.62
C PRO A 619 -5.31 -26.63 12.77
N ASP A 620 -5.79 -27.17 11.66
CA ASP A 620 -6.94 -28.06 11.62
C ASP A 620 -6.57 -29.44 12.17
N VAL A 621 -7.47 -30.08 12.93
CA VAL A 621 -7.23 -31.41 13.52
C VAL A 621 -6.97 -32.49 12.47
N SER A 622 -7.49 -32.34 11.25
CA SER A 622 -7.22 -33.26 10.14
C SER A 622 -5.74 -33.28 9.71
N SER A 623 -4.93 -32.30 10.14
CA SER A 623 -3.46 -32.31 10.01
C SER A 623 -2.80 -33.61 10.46
N PHE A 624 -3.44 -34.33 11.38
CA PHE A 624 -2.87 -35.49 12.07
C PHE A 624 -3.46 -36.83 11.61
N TYR A 625 -4.35 -36.82 10.61
CA TYR A 625 -5.08 -37.99 10.12
C TYR A 625 -4.99 -38.08 8.58
N THR A 626 -4.40 -39.16 8.06
CA THR A 626 -4.07 -39.26 6.63
C THR A 626 -5.24 -39.78 5.79
N LYS A 627 -5.66 -39.02 4.77
CA LYS A 627 -6.73 -39.42 3.82
C LYS A 627 -6.27 -40.38 2.70
N SER A 628 -4.96 -40.51 2.43
CA SER A 628 -4.40 -41.32 1.33
C SER A 628 -3.77 -42.66 1.80
N GLN A 629 -3.84 -43.69 0.96
CA GLN A 629 -3.24 -44.99 1.26
C GLN A 629 -1.71 -45.06 1.05
N LYS A 630 -1.09 -44.12 0.30
CA LYS A 630 0.37 -44.10 0.06
C LYS A 630 1.11 -43.26 1.11
N PRO A 631 1.97 -43.86 1.96
CA PRO A 631 2.73 -43.11 2.96
C PRO A 631 3.87 -42.35 2.29
N LEU A 632 3.88 -41.02 2.41
CA LEU A 632 5.08 -40.22 2.17
C LEU A 632 5.92 -40.26 3.45
N ARG A 633 7.14 -40.80 3.38
CA ARG A 633 8.09 -40.93 4.51
C ARG A 633 8.49 -39.58 5.17
N GLU A 634 8.10 -38.45 4.61
CA GLU A 634 8.53 -37.10 5.03
C GLU A 634 7.57 -36.39 6.01
N ASN A 635 6.53 -37.08 6.53
CA ASN A 635 5.36 -36.45 7.16
C ASN A 635 5.10 -36.91 8.61
N VAL A 636 6.09 -36.90 9.50
CA VAL A 636 5.91 -37.43 10.86
C VAL A 636 5.96 -36.32 11.90
N TYR A 637 4.83 -36.03 12.54
CA TYR A 637 4.77 -35.21 13.75
C TYR A 637 5.74 -35.77 14.80
N SER A 638 6.69 -34.97 15.26
CA SER A 638 7.77 -35.44 16.14
C SER A 638 8.15 -34.39 17.17
N SER A 639 9.06 -34.74 18.08
CA SER A 639 9.66 -33.78 19.01
C SER A 639 10.30 -32.58 18.32
N ARG A 640 10.83 -32.75 17.09
CA ARG A 640 11.33 -31.64 16.25
C ARG A 640 10.20 -30.70 15.84
N THR A 641 9.04 -31.24 15.47
CA THR A 641 7.84 -30.48 15.11
C THR A 641 7.33 -29.67 16.31
N THR A 642 7.23 -30.30 17.49
CA THR A 642 6.83 -29.61 18.73
C THR A 642 7.82 -28.51 19.12
N ARG A 643 9.14 -28.77 19.00
CA ARG A 643 10.17 -27.76 19.28
C ARG A 643 10.10 -26.58 18.31
N PHE A 644 9.87 -26.85 17.03
CA PHE A 644 9.65 -25.81 16.02
C PHE A 644 8.43 -24.95 16.37
N MET A 645 7.29 -25.58 16.65
CA MET A 645 6.05 -24.92 17.06
C MET A 645 6.28 -24.02 18.28
N LEU A 646 6.85 -24.55 19.36
CA LEU A 646 7.16 -23.78 20.58
C LEU A 646 8.10 -22.60 20.28
N THR A 647 9.14 -22.82 19.48
CA THR A 647 10.06 -21.75 19.09
C THR A 647 9.35 -20.66 18.29
N ARG A 648 8.42 -21.03 17.39
CA ARG A 648 7.61 -20.08 16.61
C ARG A 648 6.70 -19.27 17.54
N MET A 649 6.00 -19.92 18.45
CA MET A 649 5.11 -19.27 19.43
C MET A 649 5.88 -18.32 20.36
N GLU A 650 7.04 -18.73 20.87
CA GLU A 650 7.81 -17.94 21.85
C GLU A 650 8.62 -16.80 21.21
N LYS A 651 9.24 -17.03 20.04
CA LYS A 651 10.20 -16.07 19.43
C LYS A 651 9.66 -15.31 18.24
N GLN A 652 8.63 -15.81 17.57
CA GLN A 652 8.09 -15.24 16.33
C GLN A 652 6.55 -15.32 16.31
N PRO A 653 5.85 -14.85 17.37
CA PRO A 653 4.42 -15.09 17.57
C PRO A 653 3.55 -14.51 16.44
N GLN A 654 4.00 -13.45 15.78
CA GLN A 654 3.26 -12.78 14.71
C GLN A 654 3.52 -13.35 13.31
N ARG A 655 4.45 -14.30 13.16
CA ARG A 655 4.79 -14.85 11.84
C ARG A 655 3.89 -16.04 11.49
N PRO A 656 3.31 -16.09 10.28
CA PRO A 656 2.51 -17.24 9.85
C PRO A 656 3.35 -18.52 9.89
N TRP A 657 2.75 -19.63 10.27
CA TRP A 657 3.43 -20.93 10.22
C TRP A 657 3.64 -21.32 8.74
N PRO A 658 4.77 -21.95 8.41
CA PRO A 658 5.06 -22.33 7.04
C PRO A 658 3.98 -23.26 6.51
N LYS A 659 3.66 -23.14 5.22
CA LYS A 659 2.85 -24.12 4.50
C LYS A 659 3.73 -25.35 4.27
N ASP A 660 3.91 -26.14 5.31
CA ASP A 660 4.61 -27.42 5.26
C ASP A 660 3.61 -28.57 5.06
N ARG A 661 4.08 -29.81 5.17
CA ARG A 661 3.27 -31.01 4.97
C ARG A 661 2.56 -31.48 6.25
N ILE A 662 2.77 -30.81 7.38
CA ILE A 662 2.19 -31.20 8.67
C ILE A 662 0.97 -30.33 8.97
N TRP A 663 1.08 -29.01 8.85
CA TRP A 663 0.03 -28.10 9.29
C TRP A 663 -0.97 -27.80 8.16
N VAL A 664 -2.15 -28.40 8.24
CA VAL A 664 -3.31 -28.03 7.43
C VAL A 664 -4.07 -26.93 8.14
N PHE A 665 -4.55 -25.93 7.38
CA PHE A 665 -5.35 -24.83 7.89
C PHE A 665 -6.64 -24.71 7.07
N LYS A 666 -7.74 -24.36 7.72
CA LYS A 666 -9.02 -24.10 7.03
C LYS A 666 -8.87 -22.96 6.03
N SER A 667 -9.56 -23.08 4.90
CA SER A 667 -9.62 -22.03 3.88
C SER A 667 -10.54 -20.88 4.28
N ASN A 668 -11.57 -21.13 5.07
CA ASN A 668 -12.48 -20.09 5.58
C ASN A 668 -12.81 -20.35 7.07
N PRO A 669 -11.93 -19.95 8.00
CA PRO A 669 -12.17 -20.16 9.43
C PRO A 669 -13.30 -19.23 9.93
N LYS A 670 -14.39 -19.81 10.46
CA LYS A 670 -15.51 -19.05 11.05
C LYS A 670 -15.16 -18.30 12.33
N PHE A 671 -14.06 -18.68 12.98
CA PHE A 671 -13.55 -18.06 14.20
C PHE A 671 -12.02 -18.15 14.24
N PHE A 672 -11.41 -17.34 15.08
CA PHE A 672 -9.97 -17.42 15.39
C PHE A 672 -9.73 -17.20 16.88
N GLY A 673 -8.55 -17.60 17.34
CA GLY A 673 -8.15 -17.55 18.73
C GLY A 673 -6.89 -18.37 18.90
N SER A 674 -5.91 -17.80 19.59
CA SER A 674 -4.66 -18.49 19.85
C SER A 674 -4.02 -17.97 21.15
N PRO A 675 -3.13 -18.75 21.78
CA PRO A 675 -2.39 -18.25 22.94
C PRO A 675 -1.51 -17.05 22.60
N MET A 676 -1.06 -16.91 21.35
CA MET A 676 -0.25 -15.76 20.91
C MET A 676 -1.10 -14.49 20.78
N LEU A 677 -2.37 -14.61 20.39
CA LEU A 677 -3.28 -13.47 20.46
C LEU A 677 -3.55 -13.09 21.92
N ASP A 678 -3.76 -14.07 22.79
CA ASP A 678 -3.96 -13.82 24.22
C ASP A 678 -2.79 -13.08 24.88
N THR A 679 -1.54 -13.38 24.48
CA THR A 679 -0.38 -12.66 25.03
C THR A 679 -0.38 -11.19 24.68
N VAL A 680 -0.77 -10.86 23.45
CA VAL A 680 -0.84 -9.47 22.96
C VAL A 680 -2.00 -8.73 23.61
N LEU A 681 -3.19 -9.35 23.68
CA LEU A 681 -4.37 -8.78 24.33
C LEU A 681 -4.15 -8.52 25.83
N ASN A 682 -3.56 -9.48 26.55
CA ASN A 682 -3.38 -9.39 28.00
C ASN A 682 -2.02 -8.81 28.44
N LYS A 683 -1.16 -8.44 27.48
CA LYS A 683 0.23 -7.99 27.74
C LYS A 683 1.00 -8.94 28.66
N CYS A 684 0.82 -10.25 28.49
CA CYS A 684 1.41 -11.29 29.33
C CYS A 684 2.18 -12.32 28.51
N PRO A 685 3.17 -13.04 29.07
CA PRO A 685 3.82 -14.14 28.37
C PRO A 685 2.84 -15.31 28.13
N LEU A 686 3.24 -16.25 27.27
CA LEU A 686 2.51 -17.50 27.06
C LEU A 686 2.31 -18.24 28.39
N ASP A 687 1.19 -18.94 28.50
CA ASP A 687 0.84 -19.67 29.73
C ASP A 687 1.93 -20.69 30.08
N ARG A 688 2.44 -20.60 31.32
CA ARG A 688 3.57 -21.42 31.78
C ARG A 688 3.20 -22.89 31.90
N GLU A 689 1.99 -23.21 32.33
CA GLU A 689 1.52 -24.60 32.45
C GLU A 689 1.36 -25.21 31.05
N MET A 690 0.79 -24.44 30.11
CA MET A 690 0.65 -24.86 28.72
C MET A 690 2.00 -25.27 28.13
N ILE A 691 2.98 -24.35 28.21
CA ILE A 691 4.32 -24.51 27.65
C ILE A 691 5.10 -25.61 28.37
N HIS A 692 5.00 -25.67 29.70
CA HIS A 692 5.68 -26.70 30.49
C HIS A 692 5.21 -28.10 30.07
N TRP A 693 3.89 -28.32 30.00
CA TRP A 693 3.34 -29.61 29.61
C TRP A 693 3.78 -30.01 28.19
N LEU A 694 3.74 -29.10 27.21
CA LEU A 694 4.20 -29.38 25.84
C LEU A 694 5.70 -29.75 25.78
N LYS A 695 6.52 -29.19 26.67
CA LYS A 695 7.97 -29.46 26.75
C LYS A 695 8.29 -30.78 27.45
N THR A 696 7.50 -31.18 28.46
CA THR A 696 7.84 -32.31 29.34
C THR A 696 7.00 -33.56 29.10
N ARG A 697 5.89 -33.48 28.36
CA ARG A 697 5.05 -34.64 28.06
C ARG A 697 5.86 -35.76 27.37
N PRO A 698 5.56 -37.04 27.67
CA PRO A 698 6.28 -38.16 27.06
C PRO A 698 5.92 -38.34 25.57
N ASN A 699 6.87 -38.81 24.77
CA ASN A 699 6.61 -39.20 23.39
C ASN A 699 5.80 -40.50 23.36
N VAL A 700 4.61 -40.48 22.75
CA VAL A 700 3.74 -41.66 22.63
C VAL A 700 4.08 -42.47 21.39
N PHE A 701 4.35 -41.80 20.26
CA PHE A 701 4.77 -42.45 19.03
C PHE A 701 6.28 -42.25 18.81
N GLN A 702 7.04 -43.34 18.85
CA GLN A 702 8.44 -43.38 18.44
C GLN A 702 8.49 -44.12 17.11
N GLY A 703 8.36 -43.40 15.99
CA GLY A 703 8.46 -44.01 14.67
C GLY A 703 9.85 -44.62 14.48
N THR A 704 9.92 -45.90 14.13
CA THR A 704 11.12 -46.54 13.59
C THR A 704 11.36 -46.14 12.15
#